data_AF-A0AAV6HF66-F1
#
_entry.id   AF-A0AAV6HF66-F1
#
_cell.length_a   1.000
_cell.length_b   1.000
_cell.length_c   1.000
_cell.angle_alpha   90.00
_cell.angle_beta   90.00
_cell.angle_gamma   90.00
#
_symmetry.space_group_name_H-M   'P 1'
#
loop_
_entity.id
_entity.type
_entity.pdbx_description
1 polymer ?
#
loop_
_entity_poly.entity_id
_entity_poly.type
_entity_poly.pdbx_seq_one_letter_code
_entity_poly.pdbx_strand_id
1 'polypeptide(L)'
;MALKRGPGDGMMGHLPCLGLVLLHFLQSWGQLLQPRTPPSTFQFTDGIYNTTIYENSAARSYVRSEVKMGISLVGRRSMDIMYAIESGDDEGLFQAEDYILGDFCFLRIRTNGGNAAILNREVQDNYTLSVKATSKGGLEAFAKVNVQVLDMNDLRPLFSPTSYSVVVPESAALGASVAQVTATDADTGSNGEFYYFFKERVEIFAIHPTSGVISLIARPDASSQNRYELDVLAVDRGMKVYGNTGASSTAKVTITVERVNEFAPVLNAVALTPSLADKEPIYAVITVEDLDDGLNGDIEWVSIIEGDPQEQFVIDRSAVGNQYRVKMSESVAWEKFPYGCNLTLQAKDRGMPPKYSNVQSIQLLIEKPQAVPVRFEKDSYSVTLNEISPPGSIVETVRVTPQPKGVGYSLTYTAESDYFIINSRTGVITTARRFTTMVQDALELEVMETRSELKVKVQVSIQDANDNSPIFAKTSYDVAINEGLPVGTVIQVISATDADAGENGYLTHSLAGGLLLPFSIDQNTGELRVTQELDFETSAEMFRFAVRASDWGSPYRRENEVNVTVRLLNINDNPPLFERTECTGVIGRDFPVGQTIMTMSAVDVDELETVKYKIVSGNKQDLFNLNPDSGILSLRRSLISVGIGSGQFSLVVVATDGELFSETTFVNISVIRGSAPSRKFNCKDTRVALILAEKLLKKAKAMDKRKTDDTYTDIFSVNRQSPQFETFPSDILVREDLPTGDSVFKVKAQDGDTGLNGRIIYAISSGNVDSCFNIDIESGLITVYQPLDREKNDRYLLNITIYDLGLPQRANWRLLTVNIEDVNDNSPQFLQDSYTVSIPENRAIGSEVIQVTAVDNDLSSNGEIFYTLLTSTPQFDINRESGTIFVKAQLDRELVSDFTLKVEARDKPEKGNQMFSVTTLRIFLDDVNDCAPVFIPSSYSCRVLEDLPAGAVIAWIQTQDRDLGPGGSVTYSLTNDFSGTFEVHLESGAVRVARDLDYETQQFYNLTVVAEDGGSPDKLQSVSYVEVEVVDVNENLFEPYFTDFVLRGFVKENSRLGTSVMQVSAQDDDKGRDGVVRYTIKSGSGLGRFSIDEETGLIYTTGTLDCETQDSYWLTVYATDRGVVPLSTSIDVFIQVEDVNDNAPLTSDPIYHPYIPENSPKDVSVIQIQAEDPDATAVNSRLTYRITAGNPQNFFAIGQSTGESWP
;
A
#
# COMPACT_ATOMS: atom_id res chain seq x y z
N MET A 1 -9.40 28.17 24.06
CA MET A 1 -9.35 29.58 23.59
C MET A 1 -10.45 30.36 24.32
N ALA A 2 -10.12 31.54 24.86
CA ALA A 2 -10.97 32.44 25.66
C ALA A 2 -12.08 33.11 24.80
N LEU A 3 -13.22 33.62 25.30
CA LEU A 3 -13.38 34.79 26.18
C LEU A 3 -14.88 35.05 26.58
N LYS A 4 -15.11 35.39 27.87
CA LYS A 4 -16.00 36.45 28.50
C LYS A 4 -17.52 36.49 28.19
N ARG A 5 -18.48 36.82 29.07
CA ARG A 5 -18.69 37.44 30.43
C ARG A 5 -20.20 37.13 30.77
N GLY A 6 -20.66 36.56 31.89
CA GLY A 6 -20.78 37.05 33.29
C GLY A 6 -22.03 37.95 33.54
N PRO A 7 -22.65 38.06 34.74
CA PRO A 7 -22.79 37.13 35.89
C PRO A 7 -24.22 37.12 36.53
N GLY A 8 -24.47 36.26 37.52
CA GLY A 8 -25.67 36.33 38.38
C GLY A 8 -25.79 35.18 39.40
N ASP A 9 -25.17 35.36 40.55
CA ASP A 9 -25.14 34.49 41.74
C ASP A 9 -26.53 34.16 42.35
N GLY A 10 -26.61 33.03 43.07
CA GLY A 10 -27.64 32.86 44.11
C GLY A 10 -27.91 31.42 44.55
N MET A 11 -27.09 30.88 45.45
CA MET A 11 -27.18 29.55 46.04
C MET A 11 -28.18 29.47 47.23
N MET A 12 -28.88 28.33 47.33
CA MET A 12 -29.47 27.65 48.51
C MET A 12 -30.56 28.31 49.40
N GLY A 13 -31.66 27.57 49.60
CA GLY A 13 -32.55 27.68 50.76
C GLY A 13 -33.82 26.81 50.67
N HIS A 14 -33.94 25.78 51.51
CA HIS A 14 -35.16 24.98 51.73
C HIS A 14 -36.34 25.84 52.24
N LEU A 15 -37.55 25.65 51.70
CA LEU A 15 -38.87 25.59 52.39
C LEU A 15 -40.04 25.52 51.36
N PRO A 16 -41.23 25.01 51.74
CA PRO A 16 -42.21 24.36 50.87
C PRO A 16 -43.20 25.31 50.20
N CYS A 17 -43.84 24.80 49.14
CA CYS A 17 -44.96 25.39 48.43
C CYS A 17 -46.12 25.76 49.38
N LEU A 18 -46.25 27.05 49.66
CA LEU A 18 -47.44 27.68 50.24
C LEU A 18 -47.97 28.66 49.18
N GLY A 19 -48.88 28.17 48.33
CA GLY A 19 -49.32 28.92 47.16
C GLY A 19 -50.45 28.26 46.38
N LEU A 20 -51.47 27.73 47.06
CA LEU A 20 -52.78 27.37 46.46
C LEU A 20 -53.89 27.20 47.51
N VAL A 21 -53.82 27.93 48.64
CA VAL A 21 -54.85 27.93 49.70
C VAL A 21 -55.46 29.32 49.95
N LEU A 22 -55.17 30.32 49.10
CA LEU A 22 -55.59 31.72 49.31
C LEU A 22 -56.58 32.28 48.28
N LEU A 23 -57.35 31.41 47.62
CA LEU A 23 -58.51 31.81 46.80
C LEU A 23 -59.82 31.09 47.12
N HIS A 24 -59.86 30.26 48.18
CA HIS A 24 -61.09 29.64 48.70
C HIS A 24 -61.53 30.12 50.09
N PHE A 25 -60.89 31.15 50.65
CA PHE A 25 -61.25 31.74 51.96
C PHE A 25 -61.75 33.20 51.85
N LEU A 26 -62.48 33.54 50.79
CA LEU A 26 -63.18 34.83 50.66
C LEU A 26 -64.49 34.65 49.86
N GLN A 27 -65.37 33.73 50.28
CA GLN A 27 -66.76 33.71 49.79
C GLN A 27 -67.80 33.11 50.76
N SER A 28 -67.48 32.97 52.05
CA SER A 28 -68.41 32.38 53.03
C SER A 28 -68.67 33.22 54.28
N TRP A 29 -68.47 34.54 54.25
CA TRP A 29 -68.90 35.44 55.32
C TRP A 29 -69.58 36.67 54.71
N GLY A 30 -70.80 36.47 54.23
CA GLY A 30 -71.57 37.51 53.56
C GLY A 30 -73.05 37.17 53.40
N GLN A 31 -73.65 36.44 54.35
CA GLN A 31 -75.10 36.28 54.44
C GLN A 31 -75.51 35.90 55.88
N LEU A 32 -75.32 36.83 56.80
CA LEU A 32 -76.04 36.84 58.07
C LEU A 32 -76.42 38.29 58.34
N LEU A 33 -77.73 38.52 58.50
CA LEU A 33 -78.46 39.79 58.61
C LEU A 33 -78.95 40.38 57.28
N GLN A 34 -80.01 39.80 56.73
CA GLN A 34 -81.08 40.58 56.11
C GLN A 34 -82.41 40.31 56.82
N PRO A 35 -83.28 41.32 57.01
CA PRO A 35 -84.61 41.13 57.57
C PRO A 35 -85.46 40.28 56.62
N ARG A 36 -86.27 39.38 57.18
CA ARG A 36 -87.30 38.63 56.45
C ARG A 36 -88.25 39.58 55.71
N THR A 37 -88.14 39.62 54.39
CA THR A 37 -89.24 39.94 53.47
C THR A 37 -89.39 38.78 52.49
N PRO A 38 -90.59 38.21 52.29
CA PRO A 38 -90.76 37.06 51.40
C PRO A 38 -90.55 37.48 49.93
N PRO A 39 -89.83 36.70 49.09
CA PRO A 39 -89.89 36.88 47.66
C PRO A 39 -91.23 36.31 47.17
N SER A 40 -92.25 37.15 47.10
CA SER A 40 -93.55 36.81 46.52
C SER A 40 -93.54 37.06 45.01
N THR A 41 -92.64 36.44 44.26
CA THR A 41 -92.53 36.61 42.81
C THR A 41 -92.48 35.25 42.11
N PHE A 42 -93.37 35.05 41.15
CA PHE A 42 -93.43 33.86 40.28
C PHE A 42 -92.20 33.87 39.36
N GLN A 43 -91.13 33.20 39.77
CA GLN A 43 -89.86 33.15 39.06
C GLN A 43 -89.24 31.75 39.19
N PHE A 44 -88.51 31.33 38.17
CA PHE A 44 -87.65 30.15 38.22
C PHE A 44 -86.58 30.27 39.31
N THR A 45 -86.11 29.13 39.84
CA THR A 45 -85.01 29.09 40.81
C THR A 45 -83.71 29.67 40.27
N ASP A 46 -83.48 29.54 38.96
CA ASP A 46 -82.39 30.19 38.22
C ASP A 46 -82.88 30.72 36.86
N GLY A 47 -82.17 31.72 36.31
CA GLY A 47 -82.44 32.27 34.97
C GLY A 47 -81.85 31.42 33.85
N ILE A 48 -80.81 30.63 34.14
CA ILE A 48 -80.15 29.72 33.19
C ILE A 48 -79.88 28.39 33.90
N TYR A 49 -80.29 27.29 33.28
CA TYR A 49 -79.96 25.94 33.72
C TYR A 49 -79.03 25.29 32.71
N ASN A 50 -77.97 24.67 33.19
CA ASN A 50 -77.14 23.80 32.37
C ASN A 50 -77.56 22.36 32.63
N THR A 51 -77.70 21.62 31.55
CA THR A 51 -78.18 20.24 31.55
C THR A 51 -77.42 19.43 30.54
N THR A 52 -77.35 18.13 30.78
CA THR A 52 -76.65 17.20 29.90
C THR A 52 -77.57 16.05 29.49
N ILE A 53 -77.32 15.48 28.32
CA ILE A 53 -77.97 14.27 27.84
C ILE A 53 -77.02 13.55 26.90
N TYR A 54 -76.92 12.23 26.98
CA TYR A 54 -76.13 11.46 26.02
C TYR A 54 -76.80 11.45 24.65
N GLU A 55 -76.01 11.47 23.58
CA GLU A 55 -76.54 11.18 22.25
C GLU A 55 -77.11 9.76 22.16
N ASN A 56 -77.91 9.47 21.14
CA ASN A 56 -78.62 8.18 21.00
C ASN A 56 -79.50 7.77 22.21
N SER A 57 -79.72 8.67 23.18
CA SER A 57 -80.59 8.43 24.32
C SER A 57 -81.97 7.95 23.87
N ALA A 58 -82.51 6.96 24.56
CA ALA A 58 -83.82 6.40 24.23
C ALA A 58 -84.91 7.49 24.18
N ALA A 59 -85.96 7.25 23.41
CA ALA A 59 -87.10 8.16 23.36
C ALA A 59 -87.69 8.36 24.77
N ARG A 60 -88.00 9.61 25.14
CA ARG A 60 -88.47 10.03 26.47
C ARG A 60 -87.42 9.98 27.58
N SER A 61 -86.14 10.03 27.23
CA SER A 61 -85.06 10.24 28.20
C SER A 61 -85.05 11.67 28.71
N TYR A 62 -84.85 11.87 30.00
CA TYR A 62 -84.82 13.19 30.63
C TYR A 62 -83.41 13.77 30.61
N VAL A 63 -83.30 15.09 30.40
CA VAL A 63 -82.02 15.79 30.58
C VAL A 63 -81.64 15.79 32.06
N ARG A 64 -80.35 15.67 32.34
CA ARG A 64 -79.81 15.65 33.69
C ARG A 64 -79.38 17.06 34.11
N SER A 65 -79.67 17.44 35.35
CA SER A 65 -79.22 18.70 35.95
C SER A 65 -78.75 18.46 37.37
N GLU A 66 -77.65 19.11 37.77
CA GLU A 66 -77.15 19.06 39.14
C GLU A 66 -77.96 19.95 40.11
N VAL A 67 -78.79 20.84 39.56
CA VAL A 67 -79.62 21.77 40.32
C VAL A 67 -81.10 21.51 40.09
N LYS A 68 -81.91 21.77 41.12
CA LYS A 68 -83.38 21.74 40.99
C LYS A 68 -83.86 22.81 40.02
N MET A 69 -84.30 22.37 38.86
CA MET A 69 -84.92 23.22 37.84
C MET A 69 -86.41 23.34 38.13
N GLY A 70 -86.93 24.55 38.29
CA GLY A 70 -88.37 24.73 38.53
C GLY A 70 -88.75 26.01 39.23
N ILE A 71 -89.93 26.00 39.85
CA ILE A 71 -90.50 27.14 40.60
C ILE A 71 -90.91 26.67 42.00
N SER A 72 -90.51 27.43 43.02
CA SER A 72 -90.91 27.19 44.41
C SER A 72 -92.34 27.67 44.69
N LEU A 73 -93.11 26.87 45.42
CA LEU A 73 -94.54 27.04 45.75
C LEU A 73 -94.78 27.50 47.21
N VAL A 74 -93.73 27.96 47.91
CA VAL A 74 -93.79 28.33 49.33
C VAL A 74 -94.94 29.33 49.59
N GLY A 75 -95.88 28.92 50.47
CA GLY A 75 -97.04 29.72 50.87
C GLY A 75 -98.26 29.67 49.94
N ARG A 76 -98.23 28.94 48.81
CA ARG A 76 -99.37 28.76 47.88
C ARG A 76 -99.44 27.32 47.33
N ARG A 77 -99.87 26.37 48.16
CA ARG A 77 -99.95 24.92 47.85
C ARG A 77 -101.00 24.52 46.78
N SER A 78 -101.58 25.48 46.05
CA SER A 78 -102.68 25.26 45.09
C SER A 78 -102.48 25.98 43.75
N MET A 79 -101.23 26.21 43.33
CA MET A 79 -100.91 26.76 42.01
C MET A 79 -100.60 25.64 41.01
N ASP A 80 -101.42 25.53 39.97
CA ASP A 80 -101.10 24.70 38.80
C ASP A 80 -100.18 25.49 37.86
N ILE A 81 -98.96 24.97 37.64
CA ILE A 81 -97.92 25.56 36.77
C ILE A 81 -97.74 24.65 35.57
N MET A 82 -97.75 25.20 34.36
CA MET A 82 -97.42 24.49 33.12
C MET A 82 -96.16 25.07 32.48
N TYR A 83 -95.27 24.20 32.03
CA TYR A 83 -94.05 24.57 31.31
C TYR A 83 -94.20 24.33 29.80
N ALA A 84 -93.70 25.23 28.97
CA ALA A 84 -93.66 25.10 27.52
C ALA A 84 -92.33 25.63 26.95
N ILE A 85 -91.80 24.96 25.92
CA ILE A 85 -90.61 25.42 25.18
C ILE A 85 -91.08 26.44 24.13
N GLU A 86 -90.53 27.64 24.15
CA GLU A 86 -90.89 28.76 23.26
C GLU A 86 -89.97 28.86 22.04
N SER A 87 -88.68 28.58 22.19
CA SER A 87 -87.67 28.63 21.12
C SER A 87 -86.41 27.82 21.49
N GLY A 88 -85.56 27.52 20.51
CA GLY A 88 -84.32 26.77 20.72
C GLY A 88 -84.39 25.27 20.38
N ASP A 89 -85.56 24.81 19.94
CA ASP A 89 -85.82 23.43 19.49
C ASP A 89 -86.63 23.47 18.18
N ASP A 90 -85.96 23.85 17.09
CA ASP A 90 -86.60 24.00 15.77
C ASP A 90 -87.04 22.64 15.17
N GLU A 91 -86.45 21.55 15.65
CA GLU A 91 -86.69 20.18 15.19
C GLU A 91 -87.70 19.40 16.07
N GLY A 92 -88.13 19.98 17.20
CA GLY A 92 -89.11 19.37 18.12
C GLY A 92 -88.57 18.14 18.87
N LEU A 93 -87.26 18.14 19.15
CA LEU A 93 -86.52 17.07 19.82
C LEU A 93 -86.83 17.00 21.32
N PHE A 94 -87.24 18.09 21.94
CA PHE A 94 -87.44 18.21 23.39
C PHE A 94 -88.90 18.51 23.75
N GLN A 95 -89.30 18.07 24.94
CA GLN A 95 -90.60 18.35 25.53
C GLN A 95 -90.44 18.71 27.01
N ALA A 96 -91.03 19.84 27.43
CA ALA A 96 -91.10 20.25 28.82
C ALA A 96 -92.34 19.63 29.52
N GLU A 97 -92.16 19.20 30.76
CA GLU A 97 -93.17 18.64 31.65
C GLU A 97 -93.07 19.28 33.04
N ASP A 98 -94.22 19.44 33.69
CA ASP A 98 -94.33 19.87 35.08
C ASP A 98 -94.53 18.67 36.02
N TYR A 99 -93.90 18.73 37.20
CA TYR A 99 -94.13 17.76 38.27
C TYR A 99 -94.12 18.45 39.63
N ILE A 100 -95.24 18.39 40.35
CA ILE A 100 -95.40 19.06 41.64
C ILE A 100 -95.14 18.07 42.79
N LEU A 101 -94.21 18.40 43.69
CA LEU A 101 -93.99 17.68 44.94
C LEU A 101 -93.74 18.66 46.09
N GLY A 102 -94.54 18.53 47.15
CA GLY A 102 -94.41 19.36 48.34
C GLY A 102 -94.62 20.84 48.01
N ASP A 103 -93.58 21.63 48.26
CA ASP A 103 -93.51 23.07 48.01
C ASP A 103 -92.71 23.42 46.74
N PHE A 104 -92.58 22.51 45.78
CA PHE A 104 -91.83 22.74 44.54
C PHE A 104 -92.53 22.17 43.29
N CYS A 105 -92.48 22.91 42.18
CA CYS A 105 -92.84 22.41 40.85
C CYS A 105 -91.58 22.27 40.01
N PHE A 106 -91.24 21.03 39.62
CA PHE A 106 -90.07 20.70 38.82
C PHE A 106 -90.34 20.95 37.34
N LEU A 107 -89.42 21.67 36.69
CA LEU A 107 -89.28 21.70 35.25
C LEU A 107 -88.48 20.46 34.83
N ARG A 108 -89.12 19.56 34.09
CA ARG A 108 -88.46 18.39 33.50
C ARG A 108 -88.45 18.53 32.00
N ILE A 109 -87.28 18.36 31.38
CA ILE A 109 -87.17 18.33 29.93
C ILE A 109 -86.79 16.91 29.52
N ARG A 110 -87.51 16.34 28.57
CA ARG A 110 -87.21 15.03 27.99
C ARG A 110 -87.17 15.07 26.48
N THR A 111 -86.54 14.07 25.88
CA THR A 111 -86.62 13.83 24.45
C THR A 111 -88.06 13.49 24.03
N ASN A 112 -88.44 13.93 22.84
CA ASN A 112 -89.74 13.65 22.26
C ASN A 112 -89.75 12.23 21.64
N GLY A 113 -90.90 11.57 21.63
CA GLY A 113 -91.05 10.18 21.16
C GLY A 113 -91.70 10.02 19.79
N GLY A 114 -91.88 11.11 19.03
CA GLY A 114 -92.39 11.09 17.65
C GLY A 114 -91.27 10.85 16.62
N ASN A 115 -91.55 10.98 15.32
CA ASN A 115 -90.57 10.91 14.21
C ASN A 115 -89.44 11.98 14.25
N ALA A 116 -89.16 12.57 15.41
CA ALA A 116 -88.07 13.50 15.61
C ALA A 116 -86.72 12.76 15.49
N ALA A 117 -85.72 13.42 14.93
CA ALA A 117 -84.37 12.87 14.76
C ALA A 117 -83.80 12.40 16.12
N ILE A 118 -83.04 11.32 16.10
CA ILE A 118 -82.27 10.89 17.28
C ILE A 118 -81.22 11.97 17.55
N LEU A 119 -80.96 12.30 18.81
CA LEU A 119 -79.87 13.21 19.19
C LEU A 119 -78.55 12.63 18.66
N ASN A 120 -77.88 13.37 17.79
CA ASN A 120 -76.56 13.03 17.26
C ASN A 120 -75.66 14.25 17.47
N ARG A 121 -74.60 14.05 18.22
CA ARG A 121 -73.74 15.15 18.66
C ARG A 121 -72.85 15.65 17.53
N GLU A 122 -72.44 14.79 16.58
CA GLU A 122 -71.59 15.18 15.43
C GLU A 122 -72.30 16.19 14.51
N VAL A 123 -73.64 16.20 14.53
CA VAL A 123 -74.47 17.21 13.86
C VAL A 123 -74.62 18.46 14.72
N GLN A 124 -75.04 18.31 15.98
CA GLN A 124 -75.23 19.42 16.90
C GLN A 124 -74.99 19.01 18.36
N ASP A 125 -74.00 19.63 18.99
CA ASP A 125 -73.52 19.28 20.34
C ASP A 125 -74.21 20.06 21.48
N ASN A 126 -74.98 21.10 21.16
CA ASN A 126 -75.66 21.92 22.16
C ASN A 126 -76.98 22.51 21.67
N TYR A 127 -77.93 22.67 22.59
CA TYR A 127 -79.22 23.32 22.40
C TYR A 127 -79.44 24.35 23.50
N THR A 128 -80.02 25.50 23.17
CA THR A 128 -80.39 26.53 24.16
C THR A 128 -81.90 26.76 24.11
N LEU A 129 -82.63 26.08 25.00
CA LEU A 129 -84.09 26.09 25.06
C LEU A 129 -84.59 27.29 25.88
N SER A 130 -85.46 28.12 25.32
CA SER A 130 -86.21 29.13 26.09
C SER A 130 -87.49 28.49 26.62
N VAL A 131 -87.60 28.34 27.94
CA VAL A 131 -88.75 27.71 28.60
C VAL A 131 -89.60 28.76 29.30
N LYS A 132 -90.91 28.73 29.01
CA LYS A 132 -91.93 29.59 29.60
C LYS A 132 -92.74 28.80 30.63
N ALA A 133 -92.85 29.33 31.84
CA ALA A 133 -93.78 28.86 32.86
C ALA A 133 -95.04 29.71 32.87
N THR A 134 -96.22 29.09 32.95
CA THR A 134 -97.51 29.76 33.04
C THR A 134 -98.32 29.22 34.21
N SER A 135 -98.94 30.11 35.00
CA SER A 135 -99.90 29.71 36.03
C SER A 135 -101.34 29.97 35.57
N LYS A 136 -102.32 29.23 36.11
CA LYS A 136 -103.76 29.49 35.87
C LYS A 136 -104.22 30.92 36.24
N GLY A 137 -103.42 31.67 37.01
CA GLY A 137 -103.64 33.08 37.35
C GLY A 137 -103.07 34.09 36.35
N GLY A 138 -102.51 33.65 35.22
CA GLY A 138 -101.97 34.52 34.17
C GLY A 138 -100.55 35.05 34.43
N LEU A 139 -99.86 34.55 35.45
CA LEU A 139 -98.44 34.88 35.69
C LEU A 139 -97.55 34.06 34.76
N GLU A 140 -96.53 34.72 34.21
CA GLU A 140 -95.55 34.13 33.29
C GLU A 140 -94.13 34.35 33.81
N ALA A 141 -93.26 33.36 33.63
CA ALA A 141 -91.83 33.44 33.91
C ALA A 141 -91.05 32.72 32.80
N PHE A 142 -89.80 33.12 32.57
CA PHE A 142 -88.94 32.56 31.53
C PHE A 142 -87.60 32.12 32.12
N ALA A 143 -87.05 31.03 31.62
CA ALA A 143 -85.69 30.57 31.89
C ALA A 143 -85.07 29.99 30.63
N LYS A 144 -83.74 30.00 30.54
CA LYS A 144 -83.01 29.29 29.49
C LYS A 144 -82.50 27.96 30.01
N VAL A 145 -82.59 26.91 29.21
CA VAL A 145 -81.99 25.61 29.50
C VAL A 145 -80.99 25.29 28.40
N ASN A 146 -79.71 25.31 28.75
CA ASN A 146 -78.64 24.87 27.87
C ASN A 146 -78.54 23.34 28.02
N VAL A 147 -78.87 22.62 26.96
CA VAL A 147 -78.72 21.16 26.87
C VAL A 147 -77.44 20.87 26.10
N GLN A 148 -76.45 20.31 26.77
CA GLN A 148 -75.24 19.79 26.14
C GLN A 148 -75.45 18.31 25.81
N VAL A 149 -75.22 17.95 24.55
CA VAL A 149 -75.23 16.55 24.12
C VAL A 149 -73.86 15.97 24.41
N LEU A 150 -73.82 14.93 25.25
CA LEU A 150 -72.60 14.21 25.61
C LEU A 150 -72.32 13.12 24.59
N ASP A 151 -71.04 12.94 24.31
CA ASP A 151 -70.51 11.89 23.44
C ASP A 151 -70.88 10.49 23.96
N MET A 152 -71.18 9.59 23.03
CA MET A 152 -71.08 8.15 23.26
C MET A 152 -70.24 7.53 22.15
N ASN A 153 -69.16 6.82 22.46
CA ASN A 153 -69.08 5.36 22.32
C ASN A 153 -69.61 4.60 21.07
N ASP A 154 -69.96 5.25 19.96
CA ASP A 154 -70.89 4.70 18.95
C ASP A 154 -70.38 4.72 17.51
N LEU A 155 -69.30 5.46 17.24
CA LEU A 155 -68.60 5.40 15.98
C LEU A 155 -67.41 4.45 16.09
N ARG A 156 -66.69 4.27 14.98
CA ARG A 156 -65.57 3.35 14.93
C ARG A 156 -64.44 3.99 14.16
N PRO A 157 -63.18 3.64 14.47
CA PRO A 157 -62.07 4.24 13.80
C PRO A 157 -62.08 3.80 12.35
N LEU A 158 -61.86 4.73 11.43
CA LEU A 158 -61.89 4.52 9.98
C LEU A 158 -60.54 4.85 9.35
N PHE A 159 -59.99 3.90 8.60
CA PHE A 159 -58.78 4.12 7.80
C PHE A 159 -59.05 5.02 6.59
N SER A 160 -58.17 6.00 6.38
CA SER A 160 -58.12 6.82 5.16
C SER A 160 -56.66 7.07 4.79
N PRO A 161 -56.08 6.33 3.81
CA PRO A 161 -56.70 5.33 2.92
C PRO A 161 -56.89 3.92 3.54
N THR A 162 -57.74 3.09 2.93
CA THR A 162 -57.99 1.68 3.35
C THR A 162 -56.96 0.67 2.85
N SER A 163 -56.00 1.10 2.03
CA SER A 163 -54.90 0.25 1.56
C SER A 163 -53.62 1.04 1.37
N TYR A 164 -52.49 0.43 1.76
CA TYR A 164 -51.15 0.98 1.66
C TYR A 164 -50.27 0.01 0.86
N SER A 165 -49.41 0.54 0.00
CA SER A 165 -48.41 -0.26 -0.71
C SER A 165 -47.07 0.43 -0.58
N VAL A 166 -46.06 -0.29 -0.09
CA VAL A 166 -44.72 0.24 0.10
C VAL A 166 -43.68 -0.76 -0.40
N VAL A 167 -42.55 -0.23 -0.84
CA VAL A 167 -41.38 -0.99 -1.26
C VAL A 167 -40.27 -0.77 -0.25
N VAL A 168 -39.65 -1.84 0.22
CA VAL A 168 -38.59 -1.82 1.22
C VAL A 168 -37.37 -2.55 0.67
N PRO A 169 -36.16 -2.00 0.80
CA PRO A 169 -34.95 -2.70 0.40
C PRO A 169 -34.65 -3.85 1.37
N GLU A 170 -34.11 -4.98 0.88
CA GLU A 170 -33.70 -6.10 1.74
C GLU A 170 -32.61 -5.70 2.76
N SER A 171 -31.84 -4.65 2.46
CA SER A 171 -30.84 -4.03 3.34
C SER A 171 -31.41 -3.05 4.38
N ALA A 172 -32.74 -2.95 4.51
CA ALA A 172 -33.36 -2.09 5.51
C ALA A 172 -32.93 -2.50 6.94
N ALA A 173 -32.47 -1.53 7.72
CA ALA A 173 -32.01 -1.76 9.09
C ALA A 173 -33.16 -2.24 10.00
N LEU A 174 -32.84 -3.11 10.96
CA LEU A 174 -33.77 -3.50 12.03
C LEU A 174 -34.20 -2.24 12.81
N GLY A 175 -35.50 -2.14 13.12
CA GLY A 175 -36.13 -0.97 13.72
C GLY A 175 -36.58 0.12 12.75
N ALA A 176 -36.21 0.04 11.46
CA ALA A 176 -36.60 1.05 10.47
C ALA A 176 -38.12 1.12 10.28
N SER A 177 -38.65 2.35 10.20
CA SER A 177 -40.05 2.62 9.86
C SER A 177 -40.29 2.34 8.36
N VAL A 178 -41.12 1.35 8.08
CA VAL A 178 -41.45 0.86 6.74
C VAL A 178 -42.67 1.57 6.16
N ALA A 179 -43.73 1.70 6.95
CA ALA A 179 -44.98 2.36 6.55
C ALA A 179 -45.63 2.99 7.77
N GLN A 180 -46.58 3.90 7.55
CA GLN A 180 -47.43 4.41 8.62
C GLN A 180 -48.87 4.36 8.16
N VAL A 181 -49.71 3.62 8.90
CA VAL A 181 -51.15 3.61 8.67
C VAL A 181 -51.82 4.68 9.53
N THR A 182 -52.94 5.20 9.04
CA THR A 182 -53.68 6.30 9.67
C THR A 182 -55.17 6.02 9.63
N ALA A 183 -55.77 5.91 10.81
CA ALA A 183 -57.20 5.91 11.00
C ALA A 183 -57.62 7.16 11.79
N THR A 184 -58.91 7.47 11.75
CA THR A 184 -59.53 8.56 12.53
C THR A 184 -60.84 8.06 13.11
N ASP A 185 -61.11 8.42 14.36
CA ASP A 185 -62.43 8.31 14.96
C ASP A 185 -63.08 9.70 15.04
N ALA A 186 -64.40 9.75 14.91
CA ALA A 186 -65.18 10.98 15.03
C ALA A 186 -65.66 11.22 16.47
N ASP A 187 -65.58 10.20 17.33
CA ASP A 187 -65.83 10.35 18.76
C ASP A 187 -64.77 11.24 19.43
N THR A 188 -65.14 11.89 20.55
CA THR A 188 -64.29 12.89 21.22
C THR A 188 -63.76 12.38 22.56
N GLY A 189 -62.56 12.82 22.93
CA GLY A 189 -61.94 12.43 24.19
C GLY A 189 -61.52 10.97 24.18
N SER A 190 -61.64 10.28 25.31
CA SER A 190 -61.29 8.85 25.45
C SER A 190 -62.10 7.94 24.53
N ASN A 191 -63.29 8.36 24.11
CA ASN A 191 -64.16 7.59 23.23
C ASN A 191 -63.69 7.60 21.77
N GLY A 192 -62.83 8.53 21.37
CA GLY A 192 -62.22 8.53 20.03
C GLY A 192 -60.79 7.98 19.98
N GLU A 193 -60.31 7.39 21.08
CA GLU A 193 -58.96 6.82 21.16
C GLU A 193 -58.96 5.33 20.79
N PHE A 194 -58.03 4.92 19.93
CA PHE A 194 -57.96 3.56 19.40
C PHE A 194 -56.51 3.10 19.23
N TYR A 195 -56.31 1.79 19.11
CA TYR A 195 -55.01 1.17 18.86
C TYR A 195 -54.91 0.51 17.50
N TYR A 196 -53.69 0.48 16.96
CA TYR A 196 -53.32 -0.27 15.77
C TYR A 196 -52.67 -1.61 16.12
N PHE A 197 -53.09 -2.69 15.47
CA PHE A 197 -52.41 -3.98 15.57
C PHE A 197 -52.62 -4.83 14.31
N PHE A 198 -51.80 -5.87 14.16
CA PHE A 198 -51.99 -6.85 13.09
C PHE A 198 -53.07 -7.85 13.46
N LYS A 199 -53.96 -8.14 12.51
CA LYS A 199 -55.01 -9.15 12.69
C LYS A 199 -54.46 -10.55 12.95
N GLU A 200 -53.30 -10.86 12.37
CA GLU A 200 -52.58 -12.12 12.54
C GLU A 200 -51.18 -11.83 13.10
N ARG A 201 -50.55 -12.85 13.70
CA ARG A 201 -49.19 -12.70 14.23
C ARG A 201 -48.20 -12.48 13.08
N VAL A 202 -47.39 -11.43 13.16
CA VAL A 202 -46.37 -11.09 12.17
C VAL A 202 -44.98 -11.13 12.82
N GLU A 203 -44.07 -11.92 12.22
CA GLU A 203 -42.72 -12.13 12.75
C GLU A 203 -41.70 -11.10 12.25
N ILE A 204 -41.90 -10.55 11.04
CA ILE A 204 -40.92 -9.66 10.38
C ILE A 204 -41.23 -8.18 10.58
N PHE A 205 -42.49 -7.85 10.93
CA PHE A 205 -42.94 -6.48 11.16
C PHE A 205 -43.61 -6.34 12.53
N ALA A 206 -43.45 -5.17 13.12
CA ALA A 206 -44.21 -4.72 14.28
C ALA A 206 -44.95 -3.43 13.94
N ILE A 207 -46.07 -3.16 14.61
CA ILE A 207 -46.80 -1.91 14.47
C ILE A 207 -46.88 -1.20 15.82
N HIS A 208 -46.59 0.10 15.81
CA HIS A 208 -46.69 0.92 17.00
C HIS A 208 -48.17 1.19 17.31
N PRO A 209 -48.64 0.88 18.54
CA PRO A 209 -50.06 0.82 18.85
C PRO A 209 -50.79 2.16 18.72
N THR A 210 -50.14 3.30 18.93
CA THR A 210 -50.79 4.63 18.83
C THR A 210 -50.45 5.44 17.58
N SER A 211 -49.31 5.18 16.94
CA SER A 211 -48.83 5.99 15.80
C SER A 211 -49.10 5.33 14.45
N GLY A 212 -49.42 4.03 14.44
CA GLY A 212 -49.66 3.26 13.22
C GLY A 212 -48.38 3.01 12.41
N VAL A 213 -47.20 3.35 12.95
CA VAL A 213 -45.91 3.11 12.29
C VAL A 213 -45.61 1.61 12.31
N ILE A 214 -45.44 1.04 11.13
CA ILE A 214 -44.99 -0.32 10.92
C ILE A 214 -43.47 -0.30 10.79
N SER A 215 -42.78 -1.01 11.68
CA SER A 215 -41.33 -1.12 11.71
C SER A 215 -40.85 -2.54 11.43
N LEU A 216 -39.64 -2.65 10.90
CA LEU A 216 -38.98 -3.93 10.63
C LEU A 216 -38.35 -4.51 11.90
N ILE A 217 -38.61 -5.77 12.23
CA ILE A 217 -38.06 -6.47 13.42
C ILE A 217 -37.25 -7.72 13.08
N ALA A 218 -37.25 -8.15 11.82
CA ALA A 218 -36.38 -9.19 11.30
C ALA A 218 -35.92 -8.78 9.89
N ARG A 219 -34.73 -9.22 9.46
CA ARG A 219 -34.23 -8.86 8.12
C ARG A 219 -35.06 -9.60 7.06
N PRO A 220 -35.66 -8.88 6.09
CA PRO A 220 -36.49 -9.52 5.09
C PRO A 220 -35.61 -10.12 4.00
N ASP A 221 -35.75 -11.42 3.76
CA ASP A 221 -35.06 -12.10 2.67
C ASP A 221 -35.95 -12.13 1.42
N ALA A 222 -35.56 -11.35 0.40
CA ALA A 222 -36.30 -11.26 -0.85
C ALA A 222 -36.32 -12.58 -1.65
N SER A 223 -35.40 -13.51 -1.38
CA SER A 223 -35.34 -14.81 -2.07
C SER A 223 -36.33 -15.83 -1.54
N SER A 224 -36.61 -15.80 -0.23
CA SER A 224 -37.65 -16.62 0.39
C SER A 224 -39.04 -16.02 0.19
N GLN A 225 -39.19 -14.71 0.45
CA GLN A 225 -40.48 -14.03 0.30
C GLN A 225 -40.29 -12.53 -0.02
N ASN A 226 -40.64 -12.15 -1.24
CA ASN A 226 -40.53 -10.77 -1.75
C ASN A 226 -41.78 -9.92 -1.59
N ARG A 227 -42.89 -10.46 -1.08
CA ARG A 227 -44.16 -9.73 -0.89
C ARG A 227 -44.87 -10.18 0.38
N TYR A 228 -45.24 -9.22 1.21
CA TYR A 228 -45.99 -9.40 2.44
C TYR A 228 -47.33 -8.67 2.35
N GLU A 229 -48.40 -9.38 2.64
CA GLU A 229 -49.75 -8.81 2.72
C GLU A 229 -50.20 -8.86 4.17
N LEU A 230 -50.33 -7.69 4.80
CA LEU A 230 -50.65 -7.53 6.20
C LEU A 230 -52.03 -6.89 6.35
N ASP A 231 -52.88 -7.49 7.18
CA ASP A 231 -54.15 -6.89 7.60
C ASP A 231 -53.93 -6.14 8.92
N VAL A 232 -54.03 -4.81 8.87
CA VAL A 232 -53.90 -3.94 10.05
C VAL A 232 -55.28 -3.52 10.53
N LEU A 233 -55.53 -3.70 11.82
CA LEU A 233 -56.75 -3.29 12.50
C LEU A 233 -56.55 -1.97 13.22
N ALA A 234 -57.54 -1.09 13.16
CA ALA A 234 -57.72 0.01 14.10
C ALA A 234 -58.88 -0.37 15.01
N VAL A 235 -58.63 -0.40 16.31
CA VAL A 235 -59.51 -0.95 17.33
C VAL A 235 -59.73 0.08 18.40
N ASP A 236 -60.99 0.49 18.53
CA ASP A 236 -61.43 1.39 19.56
C ASP A 236 -61.07 0.90 20.97
N ARG A 237 -60.53 1.79 21.81
CA ARG A 237 -60.09 1.45 23.18
C ARG A 237 -61.27 1.13 24.10
N GLY A 238 -62.42 1.74 23.85
CA GLY A 238 -63.66 1.44 24.55
C GLY A 238 -64.15 0.01 24.32
N MET A 239 -63.67 -0.75 23.33
CA MET A 239 -64.07 -2.15 23.19
C MET A 239 -63.70 -3.04 24.38
N LYS A 240 -62.53 -2.82 24.99
CA LYS A 240 -62.07 -3.60 26.16
C LYS A 240 -62.84 -3.19 27.43
N VAL A 241 -63.26 -1.93 27.49
CA VAL A 241 -63.90 -1.30 28.64
C VAL A 241 -65.44 -1.50 28.61
N TYR A 242 -66.12 -1.26 27.48
CA TYR A 242 -67.57 -1.39 27.30
C TYR A 242 -68.04 -2.80 26.86
N GLY A 243 -67.13 -3.73 26.51
CA GLY A 243 -67.45 -5.13 26.16
C GLY A 243 -68.21 -5.32 24.83
N ASN A 244 -68.24 -4.29 23.97
CA ASN A 244 -68.97 -4.32 22.70
C ASN A 244 -68.17 -5.06 21.61
N THR A 245 -68.84 -5.86 20.77
CA THR A 245 -68.17 -6.62 19.71
C THR A 245 -67.74 -5.72 18.55
N GLY A 246 -66.46 -5.33 18.54
CA GLY A 246 -65.72 -5.24 17.27
C GLY A 246 -66.06 -4.06 16.35
N ALA A 247 -66.13 -2.82 16.86
CA ALA A 247 -66.02 -1.64 16.01
C ALA A 247 -64.55 -1.46 15.58
N SER A 248 -64.06 -2.39 14.75
CA SER A 248 -62.72 -2.33 14.17
C SER A 248 -62.81 -2.07 12.67
N SER A 249 -61.98 -1.19 12.14
CA SER A 249 -61.73 -1.13 10.69
C SER A 249 -60.45 -1.88 10.34
N THR A 250 -60.31 -2.27 9.07
CA THR A 250 -59.13 -2.98 8.58
C THR A 250 -58.56 -2.24 7.38
N ALA A 251 -57.24 -2.04 7.36
CA ALA A 251 -56.49 -1.60 6.20
C ALA A 251 -55.56 -2.73 5.70
N LYS A 252 -55.43 -2.85 4.38
CA LYS A 252 -54.48 -3.78 3.76
C LYS A 252 -53.15 -3.10 3.49
N VAL A 253 -52.06 -3.63 4.03
CA VAL A 253 -50.71 -3.14 3.79
C VAL A 253 -49.93 -4.16 2.97
N THR A 254 -49.53 -3.79 1.76
CA THR A 254 -48.66 -4.61 0.91
C THR A 254 -47.24 -4.08 1.00
N ILE A 255 -46.31 -4.89 1.48
CA ILE A 255 -44.88 -4.57 1.55
C ILE A 255 -44.16 -5.45 0.53
N THR A 256 -43.57 -4.84 -0.47
CA THR A 256 -42.73 -5.54 -1.46
C THR A 256 -41.28 -5.34 -1.08
N VAL A 257 -40.52 -6.44 -0.97
CA VAL A 257 -39.10 -6.40 -0.66
C VAL A 257 -38.32 -6.45 -1.97
N GLU A 258 -37.53 -5.41 -2.22
CA GLU A 258 -36.65 -5.33 -3.37
C GLU A 258 -35.23 -5.65 -2.96
N ARG A 259 -34.56 -6.47 -3.78
CA ARG A 259 -33.12 -6.64 -3.66
C ARG A 259 -32.42 -5.34 -4.00
N VAL A 260 -31.50 -4.92 -3.15
CA VAL A 260 -30.67 -3.75 -3.39
C VAL A 260 -29.23 -4.19 -3.48
N ASN A 261 -28.55 -3.72 -4.51
CA ASN A 261 -27.11 -3.85 -4.65
C ASN A 261 -26.42 -3.04 -3.54
N GLU A 262 -25.99 -3.68 -2.46
CA GLU A 262 -25.54 -3.03 -1.22
C GLU A 262 -24.06 -2.65 -1.30
N PHE A 263 -23.24 -3.54 -1.83
CA PHE A 263 -21.82 -3.33 -2.05
C PHE A 263 -21.55 -2.94 -3.50
N ALA A 264 -20.44 -2.25 -3.70
CA ALA A 264 -19.92 -2.04 -5.04
C ALA A 264 -18.77 -3.02 -5.22
N PRO A 265 -18.55 -3.54 -6.43
CA PRO A 265 -17.48 -4.49 -6.67
C PRO A 265 -16.14 -3.83 -6.37
N VAL A 266 -15.26 -4.47 -5.63
CA VAL A 266 -13.91 -3.98 -5.35
C VAL A 266 -12.96 -4.55 -6.40
N LEU A 267 -12.33 -3.66 -7.16
CA LEU A 267 -11.40 -4.02 -8.23
C LEU A 267 -9.95 -3.84 -7.75
N ASN A 268 -9.19 -4.94 -7.81
CA ASN A 268 -7.76 -4.98 -7.59
C ASN A 268 -7.05 -5.50 -8.85
N ALA A 269 -6.18 -4.69 -9.44
CA ALA A 269 -5.42 -4.99 -10.65
C ALA A 269 -3.92 -4.92 -10.38
N VAL A 270 -3.21 -5.97 -10.79
CA VAL A 270 -1.74 -6.06 -10.70
C VAL A 270 -1.19 -6.14 -12.12
N ALA A 271 -0.37 -5.16 -12.49
CA ALA A 271 0.33 -5.16 -13.78
C ALA A 271 1.43 -6.25 -13.79
N LEU A 272 1.53 -6.97 -14.89
CA LEU A 272 2.55 -7.99 -15.13
C LEU A 272 3.45 -7.56 -16.28
N THR A 273 4.71 -7.96 -16.23
CA THR A 273 5.66 -7.80 -17.34
C THR A 273 5.80 -9.14 -18.07
N PRO A 274 5.10 -9.36 -19.21
CA PRO A 274 5.16 -10.62 -19.93
C PRO A 274 6.52 -10.86 -20.57
N SER A 275 6.94 -12.12 -20.68
CA SER A 275 8.20 -12.48 -21.31
C SER A 275 8.06 -12.55 -22.83
N LEU A 276 9.13 -12.21 -23.58
CA LEU A 276 9.14 -12.28 -25.05
C LEU A 276 8.95 -13.70 -25.63
N ALA A 277 8.99 -14.74 -24.78
CA ALA A 277 8.76 -16.13 -25.18
C ALA A 277 7.30 -16.57 -25.05
N ASP A 278 6.44 -15.76 -24.44
CA ASP A 278 5.04 -16.11 -24.18
C ASP A 278 4.21 -16.03 -25.47
N LYS A 279 3.62 -17.17 -25.85
CA LYS A 279 2.73 -17.26 -27.04
C LYS A 279 1.44 -16.44 -26.90
N GLU A 280 1.03 -16.16 -25.66
CA GLU A 280 -0.12 -15.32 -25.30
C GLU A 280 0.23 -14.46 -24.07
N PRO A 281 0.86 -13.27 -24.26
CA PRO A 281 1.32 -12.44 -23.16
C PRO A 281 0.14 -11.86 -22.36
N ILE A 282 0.18 -12.01 -21.03
CA ILE A 282 -0.77 -11.42 -20.09
C ILE A 282 -0.11 -10.18 -19.47
N TYR A 283 -0.74 -9.02 -19.62
CA TYR A 283 -0.19 -7.74 -19.21
C TYR A 283 -0.67 -7.29 -17.83
N ALA A 284 -1.80 -7.80 -17.37
CA ALA A 284 -2.28 -7.58 -16.01
C ALA A 284 -3.25 -8.69 -15.60
N VAL A 285 -3.30 -8.96 -14.30
CA VAL A 285 -4.31 -9.81 -13.67
C VAL A 285 -5.17 -8.92 -12.80
N ILE A 286 -6.49 -9.03 -12.99
CA ILE A 286 -7.50 -8.26 -12.26
C ILE A 286 -8.30 -9.26 -11.44
N THR A 287 -8.49 -8.98 -10.15
CA THR A 287 -9.41 -9.68 -9.26
C THR A 287 -10.51 -8.72 -8.87
N VAL A 288 -11.76 -9.12 -9.09
CA VAL A 288 -12.93 -8.33 -8.71
C VAL A 288 -13.72 -9.12 -7.70
N GLU A 289 -13.93 -8.56 -6.52
CA GLU A 289 -14.69 -9.18 -5.44
C GLU A 289 -15.88 -8.29 -5.12
N ASP A 290 -17.06 -8.89 -5.07
CA ASP A 290 -18.26 -8.21 -4.62
C ASP A 290 -18.82 -9.01 -3.44
N LEU A 291 -19.18 -8.30 -2.38
CA LEU A 291 -19.70 -8.89 -1.14
C LEU A 291 -21.21 -9.18 -1.25
N ASP A 292 -21.87 -8.69 -2.29
CA ASP A 292 -23.27 -9.01 -2.57
C ASP A 292 -23.42 -10.45 -3.11
N ASP A 293 -24.46 -11.16 -2.67
CA ASP A 293 -24.77 -12.50 -3.18
C ASP A 293 -25.68 -12.48 -4.43
N GLY A 294 -25.54 -13.47 -5.30
CA GLY A 294 -26.43 -13.64 -6.47
C GLY A 294 -26.15 -12.67 -7.62
N LEU A 295 -27.20 -12.10 -8.23
CA LEU A 295 -27.05 -11.18 -9.38
C LEU A 295 -26.41 -9.83 -9.00
N ASN A 296 -26.50 -9.42 -7.73
CA ASN A 296 -25.92 -8.16 -7.27
C ASN A 296 -24.39 -8.25 -7.17
N GLY A 297 -23.81 -9.38 -6.75
CA GLY A 297 -22.36 -9.60 -6.81
C GLY A 297 -21.83 -10.26 -8.08
N ASP A 298 -22.68 -10.58 -9.06
CA ASP A 298 -22.20 -11.06 -10.37
C ASP A 298 -21.70 -9.87 -11.18
N ILE A 299 -20.42 -9.91 -11.54
CA ILE A 299 -19.78 -8.85 -12.30
C ILE A 299 -20.28 -8.88 -13.74
N GLU A 300 -21.00 -7.82 -14.14
CA GLU A 300 -21.52 -7.64 -15.50
C GLU A 300 -20.38 -7.53 -16.51
N TRP A 301 -19.42 -6.66 -16.21
CA TRP A 301 -18.23 -6.46 -17.01
C TRP A 301 -17.09 -5.86 -16.21
N VAL A 302 -15.88 -6.07 -16.72
CA VAL A 302 -14.67 -5.31 -16.39
C VAL A 302 -14.19 -4.70 -17.69
N SER A 303 -13.98 -3.38 -17.70
CA SER A 303 -13.60 -2.66 -18.93
C SER A 303 -12.53 -1.62 -18.66
N ILE A 304 -11.84 -1.28 -19.73
CA ILE A 304 -10.89 -0.17 -19.79
C ILE A 304 -11.71 1.07 -20.09
N ILE A 305 -11.81 1.98 -19.13
CA ILE A 305 -12.59 3.22 -19.26
C ILE A 305 -11.75 4.39 -19.78
N GLU A 306 -10.43 4.31 -19.64
CA GLU A 306 -9.49 5.32 -20.12
C GLU A 306 -8.12 4.68 -20.38
N GLY A 307 -7.32 5.26 -21.27
CA GLY A 307 -5.95 4.78 -21.53
C GLY A 307 -5.76 3.97 -22.82
N ASP A 308 -6.82 3.38 -23.37
CA ASP A 308 -6.79 2.61 -24.63
C ASP A 308 -7.69 3.22 -25.72
N PRO A 309 -7.31 4.36 -26.32
CA PRO A 309 -8.13 5.05 -27.32
C PRO A 309 -8.23 4.31 -28.66
N GLN A 310 -7.50 3.21 -28.85
CA GLN A 310 -7.48 2.42 -30.08
C GLN A 310 -8.12 1.02 -29.91
N GLU A 311 -8.68 0.70 -28.73
CA GLU A 311 -9.29 -0.59 -28.39
C GLU A 311 -8.37 -1.81 -28.65
N GLN A 312 -7.07 -1.65 -28.37
CA GLN A 312 -6.04 -2.64 -28.65
C GLN A 312 -5.86 -3.67 -27.52
N PHE A 313 -6.45 -3.43 -26.35
CA PHE A 313 -6.45 -4.33 -25.21
C PHE A 313 -7.83 -4.92 -24.97
N VAL A 314 -7.88 -6.22 -24.70
CA VAL A 314 -9.11 -6.95 -24.38
C VAL A 314 -8.96 -7.63 -23.02
N ILE A 315 -10.05 -7.61 -22.26
CA ILE A 315 -10.15 -8.26 -20.95
C ILE A 315 -10.82 -9.61 -21.12
N ASP A 316 -10.13 -10.67 -20.72
CA ASP A 316 -10.60 -12.05 -20.79
C ASP A 316 -10.92 -12.56 -19.37
N ARG A 317 -12.11 -13.16 -19.17
CA ARG A 317 -12.54 -13.70 -17.87
C ARG A 317 -11.98 -15.11 -17.70
N SER A 318 -11.33 -15.38 -16.56
CA SER A 318 -10.83 -16.71 -16.21
C SER A 318 -11.97 -17.71 -16.04
N ALA A 319 -11.71 -19.00 -16.30
CA ALA A 319 -12.72 -20.06 -16.20
C ALA A 319 -13.13 -20.42 -14.75
N VAL A 320 -12.39 -19.92 -13.74
CA VAL A 320 -12.62 -20.18 -12.32
C VAL A 320 -12.49 -18.86 -11.55
N GLY A 321 -13.56 -18.45 -10.86
CA GLY A 321 -13.62 -17.23 -10.04
C GLY A 321 -13.81 -15.92 -10.81
N ASN A 322 -13.82 -14.80 -10.08
CA ASN A 322 -13.94 -13.44 -10.63
C ASN A 322 -12.56 -12.82 -10.94
N GLN A 323 -11.71 -13.59 -11.62
CA GLN A 323 -10.39 -13.16 -12.07
C GLN A 323 -10.40 -12.89 -13.58
N TYR A 324 -9.79 -11.78 -14.01
CA TYR A 324 -9.71 -11.34 -15.38
C TYR A 324 -8.25 -11.10 -15.80
N ARG A 325 -7.97 -11.21 -17.09
CA ARG A 325 -6.64 -11.08 -17.68
C ARG A 325 -6.66 -10.07 -18.81
N VAL A 326 -5.76 -9.09 -18.76
CA VAL A 326 -5.60 -8.12 -19.84
C VAL A 326 -4.67 -8.71 -20.90
N LYS A 327 -5.18 -8.84 -22.13
CA LYS A 327 -4.50 -9.35 -23.32
C LYS A 327 -4.54 -8.31 -24.44
N MET A 328 -3.72 -8.48 -25.47
CA MET A 328 -3.82 -7.68 -26.70
C MET A 328 -4.78 -8.32 -27.69
N SER A 329 -5.67 -7.53 -28.29
CA SER A 329 -6.55 -7.96 -29.39
C SER A 329 -5.86 -7.87 -30.75
N GLU A 330 -5.07 -6.81 -30.95
CA GLU A 330 -4.27 -6.56 -32.14
C GLU A 330 -2.85 -6.09 -31.74
N SER A 331 -1.90 -6.14 -32.68
CA SER A 331 -0.56 -5.62 -32.44
C SER A 331 -0.59 -4.11 -32.15
N VAL A 332 -0.37 -3.71 -30.90
CA VAL A 332 -0.26 -2.29 -30.49
C VAL A 332 0.95 -1.65 -31.14
N ALA A 333 0.75 -0.48 -31.74
CA ALA A 333 1.82 0.37 -32.21
C ALA A 333 2.51 1.09 -31.03
N TRP A 334 3.44 0.40 -30.36
CA TRP A 334 4.23 0.92 -29.23
C TRP A 334 5.02 2.22 -29.52
N GLU A 335 5.06 2.65 -30.78
CA GLU A 335 5.58 3.95 -31.19
C GLU A 335 4.83 5.13 -30.56
N LYS A 336 3.52 4.99 -30.28
CA LYS A 336 2.69 6.04 -29.68
C LYS A 336 2.68 6.07 -28.14
N PHE A 337 3.13 4.99 -27.49
CA PHE A 337 3.15 4.83 -26.03
C PHE A 337 4.56 4.44 -25.54
N PRO A 338 5.55 5.36 -25.61
CA PRO A 338 6.96 5.02 -25.49
C PRO A 338 7.45 4.57 -24.10
N TYR A 339 6.66 4.77 -23.04
CA TYR A 339 7.02 4.45 -21.65
C TYR A 339 5.98 3.53 -20.99
N GLY A 340 5.29 2.73 -21.81
CA GLY A 340 4.11 2.00 -21.38
C GLY A 340 2.83 2.79 -21.60
N CYS A 341 1.72 2.14 -21.26
CA CYS A 341 0.36 2.68 -21.39
C CYS A 341 -0.31 2.65 -20.02
N ASN A 342 -0.95 3.74 -19.61
CA ASN A 342 -1.74 3.77 -18.39
C ASN A 342 -3.14 3.30 -18.75
N LEU A 343 -3.54 2.13 -18.28
CA LEU A 343 -4.92 1.65 -18.41
C LEU A 343 -5.67 1.97 -17.13
N THR A 344 -6.82 2.61 -17.29
CA THR A 344 -7.73 2.88 -16.20
C THR A 344 -8.87 1.88 -16.29
N LEU A 345 -8.99 1.05 -15.25
CA LEU A 345 -9.93 -0.07 -15.19
C LEU A 345 -11.07 0.25 -14.24
N GLN A 346 -12.25 -0.24 -14.61
CA GLN A 346 -13.43 -0.23 -13.76
C GLN A 346 -14.22 -1.53 -13.98
N ALA A 347 -14.86 -2.02 -12.93
CA ALA A 347 -15.85 -3.08 -13.00
C ALA A 347 -17.23 -2.51 -12.73
N LYS A 348 -18.23 -3.19 -13.30
CA LYS A 348 -19.64 -2.93 -13.04
C LYS A 348 -20.31 -4.25 -12.71
N ASP A 349 -21.08 -4.26 -11.65
CA ASP A 349 -21.91 -5.41 -11.28
C ASP A 349 -23.22 -5.45 -12.08
N ARG A 350 -23.97 -6.56 -11.93
CA ARG A 350 -25.33 -6.73 -12.46
C ARG A 350 -26.42 -6.31 -11.47
N GLY A 351 -26.05 -5.59 -10.43
CA GLY A 351 -26.98 -5.17 -9.39
C GLY A 351 -28.01 -4.14 -9.86
N MET A 352 -29.04 -3.92 -9.04
CA MET A 352 -30.05 -2.89 -9.28
C MET A 352 -30.12 -1.91 -8.09
N PRO A 353 -29.80 -0.61 -8.27
CA PRO A 353 -29.08 -0.05 -9.42
C PRO A 353 -27.65 -0.61 -9.49
N PRO A 354 -27.08 -0.75 -10.70
CA PRO A 354 -25.75 -1.30 -10.82
C PRO A 354 -24.72 -0.33 -10.24
N LYS A 355 -23.78 -0.84 -9.45
CA LYS A 355 -22.69 -0.06 -8.87
C LYS A 355 -21.40 -0.32 -9.63
N TYR A 356 -20.48 0.63 -9.48
CA TYR A 356 -19.19 0.63 -10.15
C TYR A 356 -18.10 0.50 -9.12
N SER A 357 -17.05 -0.25 -9.48
CA SER A 357 -15.88 -0.36 -8.64
C SER A 357 -15.14 0.95 -8.47
N ASN A 358 -14.24 0.97 -7.49
CA ASN A 358 -13.12 1.90 -7.50
C ASN A 358 -12.42 1.85 -8.87
N VAL A 359 -12.02 3.03 -9.34
CA VAL A 359 -11.23 3.15 -10.56
C VAL A 359 -9.78 2.84 -10.20
N GLN A 360 -9.16 1.90 -10.90
CA GLN A 360 -7.76 1.58 -10.72
C GLN A 360 -6.96 1.83 -11.99
N SER A 361 -6.03 2.77 -11.91
CA SER A 361 -5.05 3.01 -12.96
C SER A 361 -3.85 2.10 -12.76
N ILE A 362 -3.59 1.24 -13.73
CA ILE A 362 -2.37 0.44 -13.81
C ILE A 362 -1.49 0.99 -14.92
N GLN A 363 -0.20 1.12 -14.64
CA GLN A 363 0.79 1.42 -15.67
C GLN A 363 1.27 0.10 -16.25
N LEU A 364 0.89 -0.19 -17.48
CA LEU A 364 1.50 -1.27 -18.24
C LEU A 364 2.90 -0.82 -18.63
N LEU A 365 3.86 -1.14 -17.75
CA LEU A 365 5.27 -0.96 -18.04
C LEU A 365 5.65 -1.95 -19.12
N ILE A 366 5.76 -1.41 -20.32
CA ILE A 366 6.42 -2.10 -21.40
C ILE A 366 7.78 -1.45 -21.45
N GLU A 367 8.78 -2.25 -21.15
CA GLU A 367 10.13 -1.94 -21.59
C GLU A 367 10.04 -1.83 -23.11
N LYS A 368 9.83 -0.60 -23.60
CA LYS A 368 10.19 -0.31 -24.97
C LYS A 368 11.68 -0.66 -25.00
N PRO A 369 12.13 -1.57 -25.87
CA PRO A 369 13.46 -1.39 -26.35
C PRO A 369 13.37 -0.01 -27.02
N GLN A 370 13.90 1.02 -26.36
CA GLN A 370 14.77 1.85 -27.15
C GLN A 370 15.78 0.85 -27.72
N ALA A 371 15.48 0.34 -28.91
CA ALA A 371 16.51 0.04 -29.85
C ALA A 371 17.15 1.39 -30.13
N VAL A 372 17.95 1.88 -29.16
CA VAL A 372 19.22 2.48 -29.51
C VAL A 372 19.82 1.37 -30.36
N PRO A 373 19.84 1.54 -31.70
CA PRO A 373 20.34 0.48 -32.56
C PRO A 373 21.69 0.12 -32.00
N VAL A 374 21.82 -1.14 -31.57
CA VAL A 374 23.08 -1.65 -31.06
C VAL A 374 24.10 -1.30 -32.15
N ARG A 375 25.13 -0.57 -31.77
CA ARG A 375 26.19 -0.15 -32.69
C ARG A 375 27.52 -0.34 -32.00
N PHE A 376 28.56 -0.56 -32.77
CA PHE A 376 29.90 -0.52 -32.21
C PHE A 376 30.21 0.88 -31.68
N GLU A 377 31.00 0.98 -30.61
CA GLU A 377 31.40 2.27 -30.01
C GLU A 377 32.08 3.20 -31.01
N LYS A 378 32.80 2.61 -31.99
CA LYS A 378 33.42 3.31 -33.11
C LYS A 378 32.94 2.71 -34.43
N ASP A 379 32.80 3.54 -35.46
CA ASP A 379 32.43 3.10 -36.82
C ASP A 379 33.55 2.29 -37.50
N SER A 380 34.80 2.50 -37.06
CA SER A 380 35.97 1.70 -37.41
C SER A 380 37.04 1.86 -36.33
N TYR A 381 37.88 0.84 -36.17
CA TYR A 381 38.98 0.84 -35.23
C TYR A 381 40.29 0.83 -36.03
N SER A 382 41.27 1.65 -35.64
CA SER A 382 42.59 1.67 -36.26
C SER A 382 43.63 1.55 -35.16
N VAL A 383 44.51 0.56 -35.28
CA VAL A 383 45.53 0.25 -34.29
C VAL A 383 46.86 -0.05 -34.99
N THR A 384 47.95 0.30 -34.31
CA THR A 384 49.32 -0.01 -34.71
C THR A 384 49.87 -1.13 -33.82
N LEU A 385 50.32 -2.23 -34.42
CA LEU A 385 51.03 -3.30 -33.73
C LEU A 385 52.45 -3.40 -34.25
N ASN A 386 53.39 -3.77 -33.38
CA ASN A 386 54.75 -4.08 -33.80
C ASN A 386 54.82 -5.53 -34.32
N GLU A 387 55.56 -5.78 -35.40
CA GLU A 387 55.75 -7.11 -35.98
C GLU A 387 56.28 -8.17 -34.98
N ILE A 388 57.08 -7.75 -33.98
CA ILE A 388 57.64 -8.63 -32.95
C ILE A 388 56.67 -9.00 -31.83
N SER A 389 55.41 -8.56 -31.90
CA SER A 389 54.40 -8.81 -30.87
C SER A 389 54.17 -10.32 -30.67
N PRO A 390 54.40 -10.87 -29.46
CA PRO A 390 54.19 -12.28 -29.19
C PRO A 390 52.69 -12.63 -29.20
N PRO A 391 52.34 -13.93 -29.33
CA PRO A 391 50.96 -14.37 -29.12
C PRO A 391 50.44 -13.98 -27.73
N GLY A 392 49.21 -13.47 -27.67
CA GLY A 392 48.57 -12.97 -26.44
C GLY A 392 48.68 -11.46 -26.23
N SER A 393 49.39 -10.73 -27.10
CA SER A 393 49.41 -9.26 -27.09
C SER A 393 48.03 -8.69 -27.42
N ILE A 394 47.58 -7.72 -26.64
CA ILE A 394 46.29 -7.05 -26.85
C ILE A 394 46.39 -6.14 -28.07
N VAL A 395 45.39 -6.24 -28.95
CA VAL A 395 45.26 -5.47 -30.17
C VAL A 395 44.29 -4.32 -29.94
N GLU A 396 43.01 -4.61 -29.75
CA GLU A 396 41.97 -3.60 -29.51
C GLU A 396 40.75 -4.27 -28.87
N THR A 397 39.93 -3.49 -28.17
CA THR A 397 38.63 -3.95 -27.67
C THR A 397 37.50 -3.41 -28.53
N VAL A 398 36.66 -4.30 -29.06
CA VAL A 398 35.43 -3.90 -29.75
C VAL A 398 34.22 -4.14 -28.86
N ARG A 399 33.39 -3.10 -28.71
CA ARG A 399 32.20 -3.12 -27.87
C ARG A 399 31.01 -2.57 -28.60
N VAL A 400 29.83 -3.09 -28.23
CA VAL A 400 28.56 -2.60 -28.74
C VAL A 400 27.85 -1.81 -27.65
N THR A 401 27.22 -0.70 -28.03
CA THR A 401 26.51 0.20 -27.13
C THR A 401 25.06 0.39 -27.58
N PRO A 402 24.07 0.31 -26.66
CA PRO A 402 24.18 -0.23 -25.30
C PRO A 402 24.54 -1.72 -25.33
N GLN A 403 25.23 -2.25 -24.32
CA GLN A 403 25.70 -3.65 -24.28
C GLN A 403 24.57 -4.60 -23.82
N PRO A 404 24.01 -5.47 -24.69
CA PRO A 404 22.95 -6.39 -24.28
C PRO A 404 23.43 -7.52 -23.35
N LYS A 405 22.50 -8.12 -22.58
CA LYS A 405 22.79 -9.29 -21.74
C LYS A 405 23.16 -10.50 -22.62
N GLY A 406 24.41 -10.95 -22.54
CA GLY A 406 24.95 -12.11 -23.25
C GLY A 406 25.41 -11.83 -24.68
N VAL A 407 25.99 -10.67 -24.94
CA VAL A 407 26.69 -10.34 -26.19
C VAL A 407 27.77 -11.38 -26.49
N GLY A 408 27.85 -11.76 -27.77
CA GLY A 408 28.92 -12.61 -28.28
C GLY A 408 29.63 -11.94 -29.44
N TYR A 409 30.96 -11.91 -29.42
CA TYR A 409 31.81 -11.40 -30.50
C TYR A 409 32.50 -12.55 -31.24
N SER A 410 32.65 -12.40 -32.56
CA SER A 410 33.35 -13.36 -33.40
C SER A 410 34.09 -12.66 -34.54
N LEU A 411 35.25 -13.19 -34.93
CA LEU A 411 35.95 -12.73 -36.13
C LEU A 411 35.35 -13.41 -37.37
N THR A 412 35.04 -12.63 -38.41
CA THR A 412 34.70 -13.20 -39.71
C THR A 412 35.95 -13.88 -40.28
N TYR A 413 35.84 -15.16 -40.67
CA TYR A 413 36.98 -15.94 -41.11
C TYR A 413 37.56 -15.42 -42.44
N THR A 414 38.77 -14.88 -42.37
CA THR A 414 39.60 -14.46 -43.52
C THR A 414 41.00 -15.03 -43.38
N ALA A 415 41.81 -15.03 -44.45
CA ALA A 415 43.21 -15.45 -44.37
C ALA A 415 44.03 -14.61 -43.36
N GLU A 416 43.60 -13.38 -43.09
CA GLU A 416 44.21 -12.45 -42.14
C GLU A 416 43.76 -12.73 -40.68
N SER A 417 42.58 -13.32 -40.49
CA SER A 417 42.04 -13.67 -39.16
C SER A 417 42.83 -14.75 -38.42
N ASP A 418 43.62 -15.57 -39.11
CA ASP A 418 44.48 -16.62 -38.53
C ASP A 418 45.56 -16.06 -37.56
N TYR A 419 45.86 -14.77 -37.66
CA TYR A 419 46.83 -14.08 -36.80
C TYR A 419 46.20 -13.53 -35.52
N PHE A 420 44.88 -13.61 -35.34
CA PHE A 420 44.16 -13.01 -34.23
C PHE A 420 43.13 -13.95 -33.61
N ILE A 421 42.88 -13.77 -32.32
CA ILE A 421 41.79 -14.42 -31.59
C ILE A 421 41.01 -13.33 -30.88
N ILE A 422 39.68 -13.44 -30.88
CA ILE A 422 38.79 -12.56 -30.12
C ILE A 422 38.18 -13.32 -28.94
N ASN A 423 38.18 -12.70 -27.77
CA ASN A 423 37.40 -13.20 -26.64
C ASN A 423 35.92 -12.92 -26.89
N SER A 424 35.14 -13.99 -27.08
CA SER A 424 33.74 -13.89 -27.47
C SER A 424 32.86 -13.18 -26.44
N ARG A 425 33.25 -13.10 -25.16
CA ARG A 425 32.47 -12.43 -24.11
C ARG A 425 32.84 -10.97 -23.91
N THR A 426 34.10 -10.61 -24.12
CA THR A 426 34.65 -9.29 -23.75
C THR A 426 34.96 -8.41 -24.95
N GLY A 427 35.04 -8.99 -26.15
CA GLY A 427 35.33 -8.27 -27.39
C GLY A 427 36.80 -7.86 -27.55
N VAL A 428 37.68 -8.34 -26.66
CA VAL A 428 39.13 -8.08 -26.73
C VAL A 428 39.77 -8.96 -27.80
N ILE A 429 40.46 -8.34 -28.75
CA ILE A 429 41.24 -9.00 -29.80
C ILE A 429 42.68 -9.12 -29.34
N THR A 430 43.26 -10.31 -29.44
CA THR A 430 44.66 -10.61 -29.13
C THR A 430 45.35 -11.28 -30.30
N THR A 431 46.67 -11.14 -30.40
CA THR A 431 47.50 -11.85 -31.39
C THR A 431 47.50 -13.36 -31.12
N ALA A 432 47.33 -14.17 -32.16
CA ALA A 432 47.35 -15.62 -32.10
C ALA A 432 48.69 -16.21 -32.58
N ARG A 433 49.33 -15.51 -33.51
CA ARG A 433 50.59 -15.90 -34.17
C ARG A 433 51.46 -14.67 -34.34
N ARG A 434 52.73 -14.88 -34.67
CA ARG A 434 53.68 -13.81 -34.99
C ARG A 434 53.59 -13.38 -36.45
N PHE A 435 54.06 -12.17 -36.73
CA PHE A 435 53.91 -11.53 -38.04
C PHE A 435 55.13 -11.70 -38.98
N THR A 436 56.16 -12.45 -38.57
CA THR A 436 57.49 -12.61 -39.21
C THR A 436 57.56 -13.09 -40.67
N THR A 437 56.43 -13.31 -41.35
CA THR A 437 56.39 -13.76 -42.76
C THR A 437 55.42 -12.92 -43.59
N MET A 438 54.98 -11.77 -43.07
CA MET A 438 53.90 -11.00 -43.63
C MET A 438 54.42 -9.95 -44.62
N VAL A 439 53.75 -9.83 -45.77
CA VAL A 439 54.13 -8.91 -46.86
C VAL A 439 53.22 -7.68 -46.90
N GLN A 440 52.20 -7.62 -46.04
CA GLN A 440 51.22 -6.54 -45.99
C GLN A 440 51.41 -5.69 -44.73
N ASP A 441 51.54 -4.38 -44.94
CA ASP A 441 51.72 -3.39 -43.88
C ASP A 441 50.43 -3.08 -43.10
N ALA A 442 49.27 -3.56 -43.59
CA ALA A 442 47.98 -3.37 -42.96
C ALA A 442 47.06 -4.57 -43.19
N LEU A 443 46.39 -5.00 -42.12
CA LEU A 443 45.40 -6.07 -42.08
C LEU A 443 44.03 -5.50 -41.75
N GLU A 444 42.99 -6.07 -42.36
CA GLU A 444 41.61 -5.66 -42.16
C GLU A 444 40.83 -6.83 -41.55
N LEU A 445 40.51 -6.69 -40.27
CA LEU A 445 39.67 -7.64 -39.56
C LEU A 445 38.22 -7.16 -39.58
N GLU A 446 37.29 -8.08 -39.80
CA GLU A 446 35.86 -7.81 -39.62
C GLU A 446 35.38 -8.55 -38.36
N VAL A 447 34.90 -7.80 -37.37
CA VAL A 447 34.29 -8.38 -36.17
C VAL A 447 32.78 -8.33 -36.31
N MET A 448 32.15 -9.48 -36.05
CA MET A 448 30.71 -9.65 -36.06
C MET A 448 30.18 -9.89 -34.64
N GLU A 449 29.12 -9.17 -34.27
CA GLU A 449 28.31 -9.48 -33.09
C GLU A 449 27.31 -10.59 -33.44
N THR A 450 27.28 -11.64 -32.63
CA THR A 450 26.65 -12.93 -32.96
C THR A 450 25.12 -12.95 -32.91
N ARG A 451 24.45 -12.01 -32.22
CA ARG A 451 22.97 -11.97 -32.14
C ARG A 451 22.33 -11.01 -33.14
N SER A 452 22.99 -9.89 -33.41
CA SER A 452 22.51 -8.78 -34.23
C SER A 452 23.18 -8.73 -35.61
N GLU A 453 24.17 -9.61 -35.85
CA GLU A 453 24.95 -9.69 -37.09
C GLU A 453 25.61 -8.38 -37.52
N LEU A 454 25.76 -7.43 -36.59
CA LEU A 454 26.45 -6.17 -36.83
C LEU A 454 27.93 -6.43 -37.09
N LYS A 455 28.50 -5.70 -38.04
CA LYS A 455 29.90 -5.83 -38.46
C LYS A 455 30.64 -4.52 -38.28
N VAL A 456 31.87 -4.58 -37.79
CA VAL A 456 32.81 -3.45 -37.75
C VAL A 456 34.16 -3.86 -38.27
N LYS A 457 34.84 -2.91 -38.92
CA LYS A 457 36.19 -3.08 -39.45
C LYS A 457 37.22 -2.62 -38.43
N VAL A 458 38.22 -3.46 -38.19
CA VAL A 458 39.40 -3.17 -37.39
C VAL A 458 40.61 -3.21 -38.32
N GLN A 459 41.17 -2.04 -38.60
CA GLN A 459 42.38 -1.89 -39.40
C GLN A 459 43.60 -1.98 -38.48
N VAL A 460 44.40 -3.02 -38.66
CA VAL A 460 45.64 -3.26 -37.93
C VAL A 460 46.81 -2.91 -38.83
N SER A 461 47.48 -1.81 -38.56
CA SER A 461 48.74 -1.45 -39.21
C SER A 461 49.91 -2.11 -38.50
N ILE A 462 50.76 -2.81 -39.26
CA ILE A 462 51.95 -3.49 -38.74
C ILE A 462 53.14 -2.56 -38.91
N GLN A 463 53.83 -2.25 -37.81
CA GLN A 463 55.08 -1.52 -37.81
C GLN A 463 56.24 -2.51 -37.94
N ASP A 464 57.02 -2.32 -39.00
CA ASP A 464 58.30 -2.99 -39.26
C ASP A 464 59.26 -2.79 -38.06
N ALA A 465 59.90 -3.87 -37.66
CA ALA A 465 60.95 -3.87 -36.65
C ALA A 465 62.27 -4.27 -37.32
N ASN A 466 63.40 -3.79 -36.78
CA ASN A 466 64.74 -4.18 -37.30
C ASN A 466 65.08 -5.63 -36.91
N ASP A 467 64.35 -6.59 -37.47
CA ASP A 467 64.40 -8.01 -37.12
C ASP A 467 65.03 -8.90 -38.20
N ASN A 468 65.36 -8.34 -39.37
CA ASN A 468 66.19 -8.97 -40.40
C ASN A 468 67.59 -8.34 -40.45
N SER A 469 68.59 -9.12 -40.89
CA SER A 469 69.98 -8.66 -40.96
C SER A 469 70.44 -8.59 -42.42
N PRO A 470 71.41 -7.71 -42.75
CA PRO A 470 71.91 -7.57 -44.11
C PRO A 470 72.43 -8.90 -44.68
N ILE A 471 72.01 -9.30 -45.88
CA ILE A 471 72.43 -10.55 -46.54
C ILE A 471 73.24 -10.22 -47.79
N PHE A 472 74.48 -10.70 -47.87
CA PHE A 472 75.30 -10.55 -49.06
C PHE A 472 74.84 -11.46 -50.22
N ALA A 473 74.91 -10.96 -51.45
CA ALA A 473 74.53 -11.71 -52.65
C ALA A 473 75.46 -12.92 -52.93
N LYS A 474 76.67 -12.93 -52.38
CA LYS A 474 77.64 -14.02 -52.48
C LYS A 474 78.24 -14.32 -51.11
N THR A 475 78.63 -15.57 -50.90
CA THR A 475 79.28 -16.03 -49.66
C THR A 475 80.75 -15.62 -49.53
N SER A 476 81.40 -15.26 -50.65
CA SER A 476 82.77 -14.73 -50.69
C SER A 476 83.09 -14.09 -52.05
N TYR A 477 84.04 -13.15 -52.08
CA TYR A 477 84.55 -12.52 -53.30
C TYR A 477 86.05 -12.81 -53.47
N ASP A 478 86.48 -13.30 -54.64
CA ASP A 478 87.89 -13.55 -54.98
C ASP A 478 88.22 -12.83 -56.30
N VAL A 479 89.24 -11.97 -56.30
CA VAL A 479 89.64 -11.16 -57.44
C VAL A 479 91.16 -11.17 -57.60
N ALA A 480 91.65 -11.32 -58.83
CA ALA A 480 93.07 -11.25 -59.17
C ALA A 480 93.39 -9.95 -59.89
N ILE A 481 94.45 -9.26 -59.45
CA ILE A 481 94.87 -7.96 -59.95
C ILE A 481 96.38 -7.94 -60.23
N ASN A 482 96.80 -7.19 -61.24
CA ASN A 482 98.21 -7.00 -61.57
C ASN A 482 98.82 -5.92 -60.67
N GLU A 483 100.12 -6.02 -60.38
CA GLU A 483 100.83 -5.04 -59.55
C GLU A 483 100.91 -3.62 -60.15
N GLY A 484 100.98 -3.47 -61.48
CA GLY A 484 101.02 -2.17 -62.15
C GLY A 484 99.68 -1.40 -62.27
N LEU A 485 98.66 -1.71 -61.46
CA LEU A 485 97.36 -1.03 -61.54
C LEU A 485 97.40 0.39 -60.94
N PRO A 486 96.83 1.40 -61.63
CA PRO A 486 96.80 2.77 -61.10
C PRO A 486 95.84 2.90 -59.91
N VAL A 487 96.21 3.78 -58.98
CA VAL A 487 95.39 4.16 -57.81
C VAL A 487 94.04 4.73 -58.27
N GLY A 488 92.97 4.29 -57.61
CA GLY A 488 91.59 4.70 -57.88
C GLY A 488 90.78 3.71 -58.73
N THR A 489 91.42 2.68 -59.29
CA THR A 489 90.76 1.64 -60.11
C THR A 489 89.78 0.82 -59.26
N VAL A 490 88.55 0.63 -59.75
CA VAL A 490 87.55 -0.26 -59.14
C VAL A 490 87.86 -1.70 -59.52
N ILE A 491 88.04 -2.57 -58.53
CA ILE A 491 88.43 -3.98 -58.73
C ILE A 491 87.26 -4.95 -58.53
N GLN A 492 86.28 -4.60 -57.69
CA GLN A 492 85.11 -5.44 -57.42
C GLN A 492 83.96 -4.60 -56.85
N VAL A 493 82.71 -4.95 -57.11
CA VAL A 493 81.52 -4.40 -56.42
C VAL A 493 80.95 -5.46 -55.49
N ILE A 494 80.68 -5.09 -54.23
CA ILE A 494 80.14 -5.95 -53.19
C ILE A 494 78.72 -5.47 -52.87
N SER A 495 77.76 -6.39 -52.86
CA SER A 495 76.34 -6.06 -52.75
C SER A 495 75.66 -6.91 -51.68
N ALA A 496 74.93 -6.25 -50.78
CA ALA A 496 74.03 -6.87 -49.80
C ALA A 496 72.61 -6.33 -49.96
N THR A 497 71.63 -7.06 -49.41
CA THR A 497 70.21 -6.70 -49.35
C THR A 497 69.68 -6.97 -47.95
N ASP A 498 68.86 -6.07 -47.43
CA ASP A 498 68.10 -6.26 -46.20
C ASP A 498 66.62 -6.44 -46.54
N ALA A 499 65.90 -7.23 -45.73
CA ALA A 499 64.48 -7.50 -45.92
C ALA A 499 63.60 -6.48 -45.19
N ASP A 500 64.15 -5.76 -44.20
CA ASP A 500 63.42 -4.74 -43.45
C ASP A 500 63.09 -3.51 -44.32
N ALA A 501 62.05 -2.75 -43.94
CA ALA A 501 61.62 -1.57 -44.68
C ALA A 501 62.26 -0.26 -44.15
N GLY A 502 62.32 0.77 -45.01
CA GLY A 502 62.73 2.11 -44.58
C GLY A 502 64.18 2.21 -44.06
N GLU A 503 64.38 2.84 -42.90
CA GLU A 503 65.71 2.98 -42.28
C GLU A 503 66.26 1.65 -41.75
N ASN A 504 65.39 0.72 -41.35
CA ASN A 504 65.75 -0.64 -40.94
C ASN A 504 66.32 -1.43 -42.13
N GLY A 505 65.85 -1.16 -43.36
CA GLY A 505 66.40 -1.77 -44.58
C GLY A 505 67.56 -1.04 -45.26
N TYR A 506 67.98 0.13 -44.76
CA TYR A 506 68.92 0.99 -45.47
C TYR A 506 70.37 0.59 -45.19
N LEU A 507 71.08 0.13 -46.22
CA LEU A 507 72.41 -0.49 -46.08
C LEU A 507 73.59 0.46 -46.30
N THR A 508 74.65 0.25 -45.52
CA THR A 508 75.97 0.87 -45.72
C THR A 508 77.09 -0.16 -45.61
N HIS A 509 78.12 -0.01 -46.47
CA HIS A 509 79.25 -0.93 -46.57
C HIS A 509 80.52 -0.34 -45.94
N SER A 510 81.31 -1.17 -45.28
CA SER A 510 82.59 -0.76 -44.68
C SER A 510 83.61 -1.90 -44.69
N LEU A 511 84.90 -1.59 -44.57
CA LEU A 511 85.95 -2.60 -44.41
C LEU A 511 86.03 -3.00 -42.92
N ALA A 512 85.82 -4.28 -42.63
CA ALA A 512 85.83 -4.81 -41.27
C ALA A 512 87.26 -4.98 -40.73
N GLY A 513 87.42 -4.81 -39.41
CA GLY A 513 88.64 -5.18 -38.69
C GLY A 513 89.75 -4.11 -38.58
N GLY A 514 89.50 -2.85 -38.95
CA GLY A 514 90.43 -1.72 -38.69
C GLY A 514 91.82 -1.84 -39.34
N LEU A 515 91.98 -2.76 -40.29
CA LEU A 515 93.24 -3.03 -40.98
C LEU A 515 93.53 -1.93 -42.01
N LEU A 516 94.73 -1.35 -41.96
CA LEU A 516 95.23 -0.46 -43.02
C LEU A 516 95.51 -1.29 -44.27
N LEU A 517 94.51 -1.37 -45.16
CA LEU A 517 94.57 -2.08 -46.43
C LEU A 517 94.82 -1.09 -47.57
N PRO A 518 95.49 -1.50 -48.66
CA PRO A 518 95.64 -0.68 -49.87
C PRO A 518 94.35 -0.63 -50.70
N PHE A 519 93.19 -0.81 -50.06
CA PHE A 519 91.87 -0.77 -50.69
C PHE A 519 90.92 0.10 -49.86
N SER A 520 89.95 0.72 -50.52
CA SER A 520 88.81 1.38 -49.89
C SER A 520 87.51 0.89 -50.52
N ILE A 521 86.41 0.93 -49.75
CA ILE A 521 85.07 0.63 -50.25
C ILE A 521 84.21 1.89 -50.15
N ASP A 522 83.42 2.15 -51.20
CA ASP A 522 82.38 3.19 -51.14
C ASP A 522 81.22 2.72 -50.26
N GLN A 523 80.81 3.53 -49.29
CA GLN A 523 79.82 3.10 -48.29
C GLN A 523 78.43 2.86 -48.90
N ASN A 524 78.08 3.56 -49.99
CA ASN A 524 76.74 3.50 -50.56
C ASN A 524 76.69 2.57 -51.77
N THR A 525 77.74 2.51 -52.59
CA THR A 525 77.76 1.73 -53.83
C THR A 525 78.42 0.35 -53.69
N GLY A 526 79.21 0.14 -52.63
CA GLY A 526 79.94 -1.12 -52.43
C GLY A 526 81.10 -1.34 -53.40
N GLU A 527 81.56 -0.31 -54.11
CA GLU A 527 82.70 -0.36 -55.02
C GLU A 527 84.03 -0.42 -54.25
N LEU A 528 84.79 -1.50 -54.43
CA LEU A 528 86.13 -1.69 -53.88
C LEU A 528 87.19 -1.13 -54.82
N ARG A 529 87.99 -0.18 -54.35
CA ARG A 529 89.00 0.57 -55.11
C ARG A 529 90.40 0.39 -54.55
N VAL A 530 91.41 0.43 -55.43
CA VAL A 530 92.83 0.45 -55.05
C VAL A 530 93.22 1.85 -54.55
N THR A 531 93.87 1.96 -53.40
CA THR A 531 94.26 3.26 -52.79
C THR A 531 95.76 3.52 -52.78
N GLN A 532 96.58 2.49 -53.01
CA GLN A 532 98.05 2.57 -53.01
C GLN A 532 98.61 1.79 -54.20
N GLU A 533 99.80 2.17 -54.66
CA GLU A 533 100.55 1.40 -55.66
C GLU A 533 100.93 0.03 -55.07
N LEU A 534 100.76 -1.03 -55.86
CA LEU A 534 101.04 -2.40 -55.45
C LEU A 534 102.31 -2.88 -56.18
N ASP A 535 103.14 -3.64 -55.48
CA ASP A 535 104.45 -4.12 -55.97
C ASP A 535 104.65 -5.54 -55.42
N PHE A 536 104.72 -6.56 -56.26
CA PHE A 536 104.66 -7.97 -55.90
C PHE A 536 105.89 -8.41 -55.08
N GLU A 537 107.04 -7.80 -55.34
CA GLU A 537 108.31 -8.09 -54.67
C GLU A 537 108.32 -7.57 -53.23
N THR A 538 107.51 -6.55 -52.91
CA THR A 538 107.48 -5.93 -51.58
C THR A 538 106.14 -6.00 -50.85
N SER A 539 105.04 -6.23 -51.57
CA SER A 539 103.67 -6.33 -51.05
C SER A 539 103.27 -7.78 -50.74
N ALA A 540 102.13 -7.95 -50.07
CA ALA A 540 101.57 -9.27 -49.85
C ALA A 540 100.96 -9.81 -51.16
N GLU A 541 101.25 -11.07 -51.49
CA GLU A 541 100.69 -11.76 -52.66
C GLU A 541 99.18 -11.95 -52.59
N MET A 542 98.62 -11.90 -51.36
CA MET A 542 97.20 -12.10 -51.12
C MET A 542 96.71 -11.25 -49.94
N PHE A 543 95.69 -10.43 -50.21
CA PHE A 543 94.98 -9.67 -49.20
C PHE A 543 93.65 -10.35 -48.89
N ARG A 544 93.52 -10.89 -47.68
CA ARG A 544 92.24 -11.40 -47.15
C ARG A 544 91.72 -10.43 -46.11
N PHE A 545 90.47 -10.01 -46.25
CA PHE A 545 89.79 -9.13 -45.32
C PHE A 545 88.27 -9.32 -45.45
N ALA A 546 87.51 -8.86 -44.46
CA ALA A 546 86.06 -8.89 -44.50
C ALA A 546 85.48 -7.51 -44.84
N VAL A 547 84.38 -7.50 -45.58
CA VAL A 547 83.55 -6.33 -45.82
C VAL A 547 82.27 -6.49 -45.02
N ARG A 548 81.91 -5.45 -44.28
CA ARG A 548 80.72 -5.39 -43.43
C ARG A 548 79.62 -4.59 -44.10
N ALA A 549 78.42 -5.14 -44.13
CA ALA A 549 77.20 -4.42 -44.45
C ALA A 549 76.45 -4.16 -43.13
N SER A 550 76.05 -2.92 -42.88
CA SER A 550 75.28 -2.50 -41.70
C SER A 550 74.03 -1.78 -42.17
N ASP A 551 72.88 -2.16 -41.63
CA ASP A 551 71.66 -1.37 -41.74
C ASP A 551 71.71 -0.10 -40.88
N TRP A 552 70.64 0.69 -40.94
CA TRP A 552 70.44 1.91 -40.14
C TRP A 552 69.31 1.79 -39.11
N GLY A 553 68.85 0.58 -38.82
CA GLY A 553 67.67 0.37 -38.01
C GLY A 553 67.84 0.73 -36.53
N SER A 554 66.71 1.06 -35.91
CA SER A 554 66.58 1.32 -34.47
C SER A 554 65.84 0.15 -33.82
N PRO A 555 66.15 -0.24 -32.57
CA PRO A 555 67.01 0.41 -31.58
C PRO A 555 68.51 0.09 -31.72
N TYR A 556 68.84 -0.95 -32.48
CA TYR A 556 70.22 -1.35 -32.77
C TYR A 556 70.35 -1.68 -34.26
N ARG A 557 71.47 -1.30 -34.87
CA ARG A 557 71.81 -1.67 -36.24
C ARG A 557 72.18 -3.15 -36.30
N ARG A 558 71.77 -3.86 -37.35
CA ARG A 558 72.27 -5.21 -37.62
C ARG A 558 73.34 -5.16 -38.69
N GLU A 559 74.34 -6.02 -38.48
CA GLU A 559 75.56 -6.04 -39.28
C GLU A 559 75.84 -7.48 -39.71
N ASN A 560 76.36 -7.64 -40.93
CA ASN A 560 76.85 -8.92 -41.42
C ASN A 560 78.18 -8.71 -42.17
N GLU A 561 79.00 -9.75 -42.25
CA GLU A 561 80.34 -9.69 -42.88
C GLU A 561 80.54 -10.74 -43.98
N VAL A 562 81.24 -10.36 -45.05
CA VAL A 562 81.64 -11.25 -46.15
C VAL A 562 83.14 -11.20 -46.41
N ASN A 563 83.75 -12.36 -46.64
CA ASN A 563 85.18 -12.45 -46.92
C ASN A 563 85.52 -12.07 -48.36
N VAL A 564 86.53 -11.21 -48.51
CA VAL A 564 87.09 -10.74 -49.77
C VAL A 564 88.56 -11.13 -49.85
N THR A 565 88.95 -11.76 -50.94
CA THR A 565 90.33 -12.15 -51.25
C THR A 565 90.79 -11.43 -52.51
N VAL A 566 91.85 -10.64 -52.42
CA VAL A 566 92.50 -9.99 -53.55
C VAL A 566 93.87 -10.63 -53.75
N ARG A 567 94.14 -11.18 -54.95
CA ARG A 567 95.40 -11.83 -55.32
C ARG A 567 96.22 -10.92 -56.21
N LEU A 568 97.48 -10.69 -55.87
CA LEU A 568 98.42 -9.90 -56.67
C LEU A 568 99.19 -10.82 -57.63
N LEU A 569 99.30 -10.44 -58.89
CA LEU A 569 100.02 -11.18 -59.93
C LEU A 569 101.37 -10.51 -60.25
N ASN A 570 102.44 -11.33 -60.31
CA ASN A 570 103.84 -10.94 -60.57
C ASN A 570 104.10 -10.64 -62.07
N ILE A 571 104.95 -9.66 -62.36
CA ILE A 571 105.39 -9.18 -63.68
C ILE A 571 106.94 -9.11 -63.69
N ASN A 572 107.57 -9.56 -64.78
CA ASN A 572 109.04 -9.53 -64.94
C ASN A 572 109.57 -8.10 -65.15
N ASP A 573 110.02 -7.41 -64.10
CA ASP A 573 110.42 -6.00 -64.12
C ASP A 573 111.81 -5.70 -63.53
N ASN A 574 112.53 -6.71 -63.01
CA ASN A 574 113.87 -6.60 -62.45
C ASN A 574 114.91 -7.45 -63.22
N PRO A 575 116.13 -6.93 -63.52
CA PRO A 575 117.19 -7.70 -64.21
C PRO A 575 118.10 -8.53 -63.26
N PRO A 576 118.81 -9.57 -63.75
CA PRO A 576 119.72 -10.39 -62.94
C PRO A 576 120.98 -9.64 -62.47
N LEU A 577 121.49 -9.95 -61.27
CA LEU A 577 122.64 -9.26 -60.65
C LEU A 577 123.70 -10.22 -60.10
N PHE A 578 124.99 -10.02 -60.43
CA PHE A 578 126.11 -10.84 -59.90
C PHE A 578 126.33 -10.64 -58.40
N GLU A 579 126.58 -11.73 -57.66
CA GLU A 579 126.95 -11.69 -56.22
C GLU A 579 128.38 -11.21 -55.98
N ARG A 580 129.30 -11.54 -56.88
CA ARG A 580 130.73 -11.19 -56.77
C ARG A 580 131.28 -10.78 -58.13
N THR A 581 132.06 -9.71 -58.13
CA THR A 581 132.59 -9.07 -59.34
C THR A 581 134.09 -8.78 -59.22
N GLU A 582 134.74 -8.47 -60.35
CA GLU A 582 136.16 -8.08 -60.42
C GLU A 582 137.13 -9.10 -59.77
N CYS A 583 136.92 -10.38 -60.07
CA CYS A 583 137.71 -11.46 -59.47
C CYS A 583 139.13 -11.49 -60.03
N THR A 584 140.14 -11.57 -59.16
CA THR A 584 141.55 -11.67 -59.57
C THR A 584 142.24 -12.82 -58.85
N GLY A 585 143.04 -13.62 -59.56
CA GLY A 585 143.69 -14.78 -58.98
C GLY A 585 144.83 -15.33 -59.81
N VAL A 586 145.61 -16.19 -59.19
CA VAL A 586 146.84 -16.75 -59.77
C VAL A 586 146.69 -18.25 -59.89
N ILE A 587 147.06 -18.80 -61.05
CA ILE A 587 147.13 -20.25 -61.27
C ILE A 587 148.56 -20.66 -61.66
N GLY A 588 148.99 -21.85 -61.24
CA GLY A 588 150.29 -22.41 -61.62
C GLY A 588 150.29 -22.80 -63.10
N ARG A 589 151.45 -22.76 -63.77
CA ARG A 589 151.53 -23.24 -65.16
C ARG A 589 151.16 -24.73 -65.32
N ASP A 590 151.34 -25.51 -64.25
CA ASP A 590 151.02 -26.92 -64.13
C ASP A 590 149.55 -27.16 -63.74
N PHE A 591 148.71 -26.12 -63.72
CA PHE A 591 147.30 -26.26 -63.38
C PHE A 591 146.60 -27.28 -64.29
N PRO A 592 146.00 -28.34 -63.72
CA PRO A 592 145.38 -29.40 -64.49
C PRO A 592 144.26 -28.91 -65.40
N VAL A 593 144.19 -29.49 -66.60
CA VAL A 593 143.06 -29.27 -67.52
C VAL A 593 141.79 -29.87 -66.92
N GLY A 594 140.70 -29.13 -67.00
CA GLY A 594 139.39 -29.49 -66.46
C GLY A 594 139.20 -29.12 -64.99
N GLN A 595 140.24 -28.70 -64.27
CA GLN A 595 140.10 -28.30 -62.88
C GLN A 595 139.44 -26.92 -62.77
N THR A 596 138.54 -26.79 -61.78
CA THR A 596 137.81 -25.55 -61.50
C THR A 596 138.75 -24.47 -60.99
N ILE A 597 138.65 -23.30 -61.61
CA ILE A 597 139.34 -22.06 -61.22
C ILE A 597 138.50 -21.33 -60.18
N MET A 598 137.25 -21.01 -60.53
CA MET A 598 136.27 -20.37 -59.64
C MET A 598 134.84 -20.57 -60.18
N THR A 599 133.83 -20.23 -59.38
CA THR A 599 132.42 -20.25 -59.78
C THR A 599 131.85 -18.84 -59.73
N MET A 600 131.09 -18.46 -60.75
CA MET A 600 130.36 -17.19 -60.84
C MET A 600 128.91 -17.41 -60.40
N SER A 601 128.34 -16.46 -59.65
CA SER A 601 126.94 -16.51 -59.17
C SER A 601 126.26 -15.16 -59.41
N ALA A 602 125.03 -15.19 -59.91
CA ALA A 602 124.13 -14.07 -60.11
C ALA A 602 122.69 -14.47 -59.73
N VAL A 603 121.91 -13.52 -59.23
CA VAL A 603 120.55 -13.73 -58.71
C VAL A 603 119.59 -12.74 -59.34
N ASP A 604 118.39 -13.22 -59.67
CA ASP A 604 117.25 -12.42 -60.12
C ASP A 604 116.16 -12.46 -59.04
N VAL A 605 115.43 -11.36 -58.83
CA VAL A 605 114.44 -11.23 -57.75
C VAL A 605 113.02 -11.59 -58.19
N ASP A 606 112.73 -11.62 -59.50
CA ASP A 606 111.37 -11.90 -59.98
C ASP A 606 111.04 -13.39 -59.94
N GLU A 607 112.06 -14.25 -59.81
CA GLU A 607 111.97 -15.73 -59.70
C GLU A 607 111.23 -16.41 -60.87
N LEU A 608 111.04 -15.73 -62.01
CA LEU A 608 110.29 -16.24 -63.16
C LEU A 608 111.10 -17.21 -64.04
N GLU A 609 112.38 -16.94 -64.32
CA GLU A 609 113.27 -17.79 -65.13
C GLU A 609 114.69 -17.98 -64.53
N THR A 610 115.39 -19.08 -64.88
CA THR A 610 116.72 -19.42 -64.32
C THR A 610 117.87 -18.65 -64.98
N VAL A 611 118.71 -17.98 -64.17
CA VAL A 611 119.86 -17.18 -64.61
C VAL A 611 120.99 -18.02 -65.27
N LYS A 612 121.50 -17.55 -66.42
CA LYS A 612 122.57 -18.17 -67.23
C LYS A 612 123.79 -17.27 -67.42
N TYR A 613 124.99 -17.86 -67.55
CA TYR A 613 126.30 -17.17 -67.61
C TYR A 613 127.03 -17.29 -68.96
N LYS A 614 127.78 -16.26 -69.36
CA LYS A 614 128.54 -16.28 -70.63
C LYS A 614 129.84 -15.47 -70.57
N ILE A 615 130.95 -16.03 -71.05
CA ILE A 615 132.18 -15.27 -71.32
C ILE A 615 131.96 -14.45 -72.60
N VAL A 616 132.00 -13.14 -72.47
CA VAL A 616 131.83 -12.17 -73.56
C VAL A 616 133.15 -11.93 -74.29
N SER A 617 134.26 -11.78 -73.56
CA SER A 617 135.59 -11.58 -74.18
C SER A 617 136.76 -11.97 -73.25
N GLY A 618 138.00 -11.90 -73.74
CA GLY A 618 139.21 -12.22 -72.94
C GLY A 618 139.77 -13.64 -73.08
N ASN A 619 139.02 -14.55 -73.69
CA ASN A 619 139.40 -15.96 -73.88
C ASN A 619 139.73 -16.30 -75.35
N LYS A 620 140.45 -15.43 -76.07
CA LYS A 620 140.67 -15.59 -77.52
C LYS A 620 141.45 -16.86 -77.90
N GLN A 621 142.27 -17.39 -76.99
CA GLN A 621 143.05 -18.62 -77.18
C GLN A 621 142.28 -19.88 -76.75
N ASP A 622 141.00 -19.76 -76.37
CA ASP A 622 140.12 -20.88 -75.93
C ASP A 622 140.76 -21.70 -74.79
N LEU A 623 141.40 -20.99 -73.87
CA LEU A 623 142.13 -21.57 -72.74
C LEU A 623 141.22 -21.84 -71.56
N PHE A 624 140.12 -21.10 -71.41
CA PHE A 624 139.16 -21.22 -70.31
C PHE A 624 137.79 -21.69 -70.79
N ASN A 625 137.00 -22.29 -69.91
CA ASN A 625 135.62 -22.66 -70.18
C ASN A 625 134.74 -22.21 -69.00
N LEU A 626 133.62 -21.56 -69.29
CA LEU A 626 132.60 -21.18 -68.31
C LEU A 626 131.31 -21.93 -68.63
N ASN A 627 130.80 -22.68 -67.66
CA ASN A 627 129.53 -23.38 -67.80
C ASN A 627 128.36 -22.38 -67.68
N PRO A 628 127.43 -22.33 -68.66
CA PRO A 628 126.35 -21.34 -68.67
C PRO A 628 125.28 -21.56 -67.61
N ASP A 629 125.09 -22.78 -67.09
CA ASP A 629 124.03 -23.06 -66.11
C ASP A 629 124.56 -23.05 -64.67
N SER A 630 125.84 -23.39 -64.47
CA SER A 630 126.45 -23.51 -63.13
C SER A 630 127.47 -22.42 -62.78
N GLY A 631 127.84 -21.58 -63.75
CA GLY A 631 128.82 -20.51 -63.55
C GLY A 631 130.26 -20.99 -63.28
N ILE A 632 130.57 -22.29 -63.45
CA ILE A 632 131.90 -22.84 -63.16
C ILE A 632 132.90 -22.46 -64.26
N LEU A 633 133.94 -21.71 -63.90
CA LEU A 633 135.07 -21.36 -64.74
C LEU A 633 136.21 -22.37 -64.53
N SER A 634 136.66 -23.02 -65.59
CA SER A 634 137.69 -24.07 -65.57
C SER A 634 138.72 -23.89 -66.67
N LEU A 635 139.90 -24.52 -66.51
CA LEU A 635 140.92 -24.50 -67.54
C LEU A 635 140.60 -25.54 -68.62
N ARG A 636 140.47 -25.14 -69.88
CA ARG A 636 140.10 -26.01 -71.00
C ARG A 636 141.29 -26.68 -71.68
N ARG A 637 142.46 -26.03 -71.72
CA ARG A 637 143.68 -26.53 -72.39
C ARG A 637 144.91 -26.35 -71.51
N SER A 638 145.90 -27.24 -71.66
CA SER A 638 147.11 -27.21 -70.83
C SER A 638 147.96 -25.97 -71.14
N LEU A 639 148.32 -25.23 -70.10
CA LEU A 639 149.15 -24.03 -70.22
C LEU A 639 150.61 -24.36 -70.60
N ILE A 640 151.09 -25.58 -70.32
CA ILE A 640 152.44 -26.04 -70.65
C ILE A 640 152.61 -26.30 -72.15
N SER A 641 151.66 -27.03 -72.78
CA SER A 641 151.77 -27.40 -74.19
C SER A 641 151.70 -26.20 -75.15
N VAL A 642 151.08 -25.10 -74.71
CA VAL A 642 150.91 -23.86 -75.50
C VAL A 642 152.11 -22.91 -75.32
N GLY A 643 153.14 -23.31 -74.56
CA GLY A 643 154.39 -22.55 -74.42
C GLY A 643 154.27 -21.27 -73.58
N ILE A 644 153.20 -21.10 -72.80
CA ILE A 644 152.96 -19.87 -72.04
C ILE A 644 153.83 -19.88 -70.78
N GLY A 645 154.93 -19.14 -70.87
CA GLY A 645 155.92 -19.03 -69.81
C GLY A 645 155.46 -18.25 -68.58
N SER A 646 154.70 -17.18 -68.78
CA SER A 646 154.08 -16.30 -67.77
C SER A 646 153.14 -15.33 -68.51
N GLY A 647 151.88 -15.17 -68.06
CA GLY A 647 150.89 -14.32 -68.74
C GLY A 647 149.66 -14.03 -67.89
N GLN A 648 148.95 -12.94 -68.17
CA GLN A 648 147.74 -12.52 -67.47
C GLN A 648 146.56 -12.46 -68.44
N PHE A 649 145.47 -13.13 -68.09
CA PHE A 649 144.22 -13.18 -68.86
C PHE A 649 143.14 -12.42 -68.10
N SER A 650 142.31 -11.65 -68.81
CA SER A 650 141.18 -10.94 -68.22
C SER A 650 139.92 -11.35 -68.97
N LEU A 651 139.07 -12.16 -68.35
CA LEU A 651 137.83 -12.67 -68.94
C LEU A 651 136.66 -11.76 -68.58
N VAL A 652 135.90 -11.29 -69.56
CA VAL A 652 134.68 -10.51 -69.34
C VAL A 652 133.48 -11.45 -69.35
N VAL A 653 132.60 -11.39 -68.35
CA VAL A 653 131.48 -12.31 -68.13
C VAL A 653 130.17 -11.56 -67.86
N VAL A 654 129.05 -12.07 -68.35
CA VAL A 654 127.67 -11.54 -68.15
C VAL A 654 126.69 -12.65 -67.72
N ALA A 655 125.61 -12.28 -67.03
CA ALA A 655 124.50 -13.15 -66.66
C ALA A 655 123.16 -12.66 -67.28
N THR A 656 122.18 -13.55 -67.52
CA THR A 656 120.85 -13.23 -68.10
C THR A 656 119.80 -14.24 -67.65
N ASP A 657 118.56 -13.82 -67.39
CA ASP A 657 117.39 -14.66 -67.07
C ASP A 657 116.74 -15.24 -68.34
N GLY A 658 116.84 -14.54 -69.47
CA GLY A 658 116.21 -14.88 -70.75
C GLY A 658 115.73 -13.66 -71.52
N GLU A 659 115.30 -12.61 -70.80
CA GLU A 659 114.79 -11.35 -71.34
C GLU A 659 115.68 -10.15 -70.96
N LEU A 660 116.18 -10.13 -69.72
CA LEU A 660 117.00 -9.08 -69.15
C LEU A 660 118.46 -9.54 -68.95
N PHE A 661 119.41 -8.61 -69.06
CA PHE A 661 120.84 -8.88 -68.95
C PHE A 661 121.45 -8.14 -67.78
N SER A 662 122.33 -8.81 -67.03
CA SER A 662 123.11 -8.21 -65.96
C SER A 662 124.17 -7.23 -66.50
N GLU A 663 124.71 -6.39 -65.63
CA GLU A 663 125.95 -5.68 -65.94
C GLU A 663 127.13 -6.65 -66.11
N THR A 664 128.10 -6.31 -66.98
CA THR A 664 129.28 -7.16 -67.28
C THR A 664 130.36 -7.06 -66.19
N THR A 665 131.06 -8.15 -65.88
CA THR A 665 132.18 -8.17 -64.92
C THR A 665 133.44 -8.87 -65.45
N PHE A 666 134.56 -8.76 -64.74
CA PHE A 666 135.88 -9.25 -65.16
C PHE A 666 136.46 -10.32 -64.22
N VAL A 667 137.14 -11.32 -64.77
CA VAL A 667 137.92 -12.33 -64.06
C VAL A 667 139.36 -12.34 -64.57
N ASN A 668 140.29 -11.79 -63.78
CA ASN A 668 141.70 -11.73 -64.11
C ASN A 668 142.48 -12.93 -63.56
N ILE A 669 143.16 -13.65 -64.43
CA ILE A 669 143.88 -14.89 -64.15
C ILE A 669 145.34 -14.70 -64.53
N SER A 670 146.25 -14.67 -63.55
CA SER A 670 147.70 -14.59 -63.77
C SER A 670 148.35 -15.96 -63.67
N VAL A 671 149.25 -16.31 -64.61
CA VAL A 671 149.92 -17.62 -64.66
C VAL A 671 151.40 -17.49 -64.26
N ILE A 672 151.86 -18.26 -63.27
CA ILE A 672 153.24 -18.22 -62.74
C ILE A 672 154.01 -19.54 -62.90
N ARG A 673 155.37 -19.47 -62.97
CA ARG A 673 156.26 -20.64 -63.02
C ARG A 673 156.59 -21.13 -61.59
N GLY A 674 155.84 -22.13 -61.13
CA GLY A 674 156.04 -22.79 -59.84
C GLY A 674 154.70 -23.23 -59.24
N SER A 675 154.73 -24.10 -58.22
CA SER A 675 153.52 -24.48 -57.50
C SER A 675 152.91 -23.23 -56.86
N ALA A 676 151.71 -22.83 -57.30
CA ALA A 676 151.07 -21.61 -56.86
C ALA A 676 150.69 -21.68 -55.37
N PRO A 677 150.84 -20.59 -54.60
CA PRO A 677 150.41 -20.56 -53.21
C PRO A 677 148.90 -20.85 -53.12
N SER A 678 148.48 -21.61 -52.10
CA SER A 678 147.12 -22.15 -51.91
C SER A 678 146.01 -21.11 -51.68
N ARG A 679 146.23 -19.83 -51.96
CA ARG A 679 145.18 -18.79 -51.88
C ARG A 679 144.36 -18.77 -53.17
N LYS A 680 143.05 -19.05 -53.03
CA LYS A 680 142.02 -18.92 -54.08
C LYS A 680 141.74 -17.45 -54.43
N PHE A 681 141.11 -17.22 -55.58
CA PHE A 681 140.79 -15.92 -56.19
C PHE A 681 140.19 -14.90 -55.22
N ASN A 682 140.63 -13.64 -55.32
CA ASN A 682 140.10 -12.51 -54.57
C ASN A 682 139.05 -11.76 -55.41
N CYS A 683 137.82 -11.68 -54.92
CA CYS A 683 136.68 -11.05 -55.62
C CYS A 683 136.03 -9.97 -54.74
N LYS A 684 135.52 -8.90 -55.37
CA LYS A 684 134.72 -7.87 -54.72
C LYS A 684 133.28 -8.35 -54.57
N ASP A 685 132.69 -8.18 -53.39
CA ASP A 685 131.30 -8.56 -53.09
C ASP A 685 130.36 -7.41 -53.48
N THR A 686 129.26 -7.70 -54.18
CA THR A 686 128.29 -6.69 -54.64
C THR A 686 127.20 -6.40 -53.62
N ARG A 687 127.12 -7.16 -52.52
CA ARG A 687 126.05 -7.10 -51.51
C ARG A 687 124.64 -7.35 -52.05
N VAL A 688 124.50 -7.88 -53.27
CA VAL A 688 123.19 -8.23 -53.85
C VAL A 688 122.43 -9.20 -52.96
N ALA A 689 123.11 -10.19 -52.37
CA ALA A 689 122.52 -11.10 -51.40
C ALA A 689 121.96 -10.39 -50.14
N LEU A 690 122.55 -9.26 -49.73
CA LEU A 690 122.08 -8.45 -48.60
C LEU A 690 120.85 -7.61 -48.99
N ILE A 691 120.83 -7.03 -50.19
CA ILE A 691 119.68 -6.29 -50.73
C ILE A 691 118.48 -7.23 -50.97
N LEU A 692 118.73 -8.43 -51.49
CA LEU A 692 117.72 -9.48 -51.64
C LEU A 692 117.19 -9.91 -50.26
N ALA A 693 118.07 -10.10 -49.28
CA ALA A 693 117.64 -10.40 -47.91
C ALA A 693 116.80 -9.26 -47.30
N GLU A 694 117.08 -7.99 -47.61
CA GLU A 694 116.27 -6.84 -47.18
C GLU A 694 114.91 -6.77 -47.89
N LYS A 695 114.84 -7.05 -49.20
CA LYS A 695 113.57 -7.17 -49.95
C LYS A 695 112.73 -8.35 -49.40
N LEU A 696 113.35 -9.51 -49.19
CA LEU A 696 112.71 -10.67 -48.55
C LEU A 696 112.29 -10.39 -47.09
N LEU A 697 113.04 -9.59 -46.32
CA LEU A 697 112.65 -9.14 -44.98
C LEU A 697 111.48 -8.16 -45.00
N LYS A 698 111.36 -7.29 -46.01
CA LYS A 698 110.20 -6.41 -46.22
C LYS A 698 108.96 -7.21 -46.61
N LYS A 699 109.08 -8.14 -47.57
CA LYS A 699 108.01 -9.08 -47.95
C LYS A 699 107.61 -9.98 -46.77
N ALA A 700 108.57 -10.48 -46.00
CA ALA A 700 108.32 -11.23 -44.77
C ALA A 700 107.66 -10.38 -43.68
N LYS A 701 108.05 -9.11 -43.45
CA LYS A 701 107.35 -8.20 -42.52
C LYS A 701 105.92 -7.86 -42.98
N ALA A 702 105.67 -7.80 -44.29
CA ALA A 702 104.33 -7.65 -44.85
C ALA A 702 103.47 -8.91 -44.64
N MET A 703 104.07 -10.11 -44.65
CA MET A 703 103.41 -11.38 -44.32
C MET A 703 103.28 -11.66 -42.81
N ASP A 704 104.22 -11.20 -41.98
CA ASP A 704 104.33 -11.52 -40.53
C ASP A 704 103.46 -10.60 -39.64
N LYS A 705 102.89 -9.53 -40.21
CA LYS A 705 101.79 -8.77 -39.56
C LYS A 705 100.47 -9.57 -39.46
N ARG A 706 100.46 -10.86 -39.83
CA ARG A 706 99.25 -11.71 -39.91
C ARG A 706 99.35 -13.06 -39.17
N LYS A 707 100.04 -13.10 -38.03
CA LYS A 707 99.94 -14.22 -37.08
C LYS A 707 99.82 -13.75 -35.63
N THR A 708 98.78 -12.99 -35.34
CA THR A 708 98.10 -13.06 -34.04
C THR A 708 96.77 -13.73 -34.30
N ASP A 709 96.77 -15.04 -34.09
CA ASP A 709 95.57 -15.85 -33.94
C ASP A 709 95.07 -15.60 -32.52
N ASP A 710 94.22 -14.59 -32.36
CA ASP A 710 93.13 -14.69 -31.40
C ASP A 710 91.86 -14.62 -32.24
N THR A 711 91.41 -15.81 -32.58
CA THR A 711 90.00 -16.22 -32.62
C THR A 711 89.13 -15.33 -31.72
N TYR A 712 88.76 -14.15 -32.22
CA TYR A 712 87.50 -13.51 -31.86
C TYR A 712 86.41 -14.29 -32.59
N THR A 713 86.22 -15.56 -32.20
CA THR A 713 84.90 -16.14 -32.33
C THR A 713 84.00 -15.22 -31.55
N ASP A 714 83.02 -14.67 -32.25
CA ASP A 714 81.99 -13.80 -31.74
C ASP A 714 81.17 -14.55 -30.67
N ILE A 715 81.71 -14.65 -29.45
CA ILE A 715 81.04 -15.29 -28.30
C ILE A 715 79.77 -14.50 -27.95
N PHE A 716 79.62 -13.29 -28.47
CA PHE A 716 78.50 -12.37 -28.26
C PHE A 716 77.40 -12.43 -29.34
N SER A 717 77.60 -13.15 -30.45
CA SER A 717 76.61 -13.22 -31.55
C SER A 717 75.65 -14.41 -31.47
N VAL A 718 75.98 -15.46 -30.70
CA VAL A 718 75.12 -16.64 -30.55
C VAL A 718 74.24 -16.52 -29.30
N ASN A 719 72.92 -16.58 -29.47
CA ASN A 719 71.94 -16.62 -28.37
C ASN A 719 72.10 -17.90 -27.52
N ARG A 720 72.74 -17.81 -26.34
CA ARG A 720 73.17 -18.94 -25.51
C ARG A 720 72.51 -18.99 -24.14
N GLN A 721 72.00 -17.88 -23.64
CA GLN A 721 71.22 -17.80 -22.41
C GLN A 721 69.74 -17.74 -22.74
N SER A 722 68.89 -17.93 -21.73
CA SER A 722 67.45 -17.77 -21.88
C SER A 722 67.02 -16.77 -20.83
N PRO A 723 65.96 -16.00 -21.11
CA PRO A 723 65.53 -14.96 -20.19
C PRO A 723 65.09 -15.59 -18.87
N GLN A 724 65.48 -14.97 -17.75
CA GLN A 724 65.19 -15.45 -16.41
C GLN A 724 64.44 -14.40 -15.61
N PHE A 725 63.40 -14.83 -14.89
CA PHE A 725 62.73 -13.99 -13.90
C PHE A 725 63.67 -13.73 -12.71
N GLU A 726 63.73 -12.50 -12.24
CA GLU A 726 64.52 -12.14 -11.06
C GLU A 726 63.78 -12.53 -9.75
N THR A 727 62.94 -11.62 -9.26
CA THR A 727 62.05 -11.83 -8.12
C THR A 727 60.63 -11.87 -8.66
N PHE A 728 59.95 -13.00 -8.46
CA PHE A 728 58.62 -13.23 -9.00
C PHE A 728 57.75 -13.93 -7.95
N PRO A 729 56.69 -13.28 -7.45
CA PRO A 729 55.82 -13.84 -6.43
C PRO A 729 54.95 -14.99 -6.98
N SER A 730 54.52 -15.90 -6.10
CA SER A 730 53.52 -16.92 -6.42
C SER A 730 52.12 -16.33 -6.61
N ASP A 731 51.82 -15.30 -5.82
CA ASP A 731 50.51 -14.68 -5.72
C ASP A 731 50.61 -13.20 -5.34
N ILE A 732 49.60 -12.44 -5.75
CA ILE A 732 49.39 -11.03 -5.42
C ILE A 732 47.92 -10.77 -5.09
N LEU A 733 47.67 -9.70 -4.33
CA LEU A 733 46.32 -9.22 -3.98
C LEU A 733 46.01 -7.93 -4.75
N VAL A 734 44.83 -7.87 -5.35
CA VAL A 734 44.38 -6.72 -6.15
C VAL A 734 42.94 -6.42 -5.80
N ARG A 735 42.63 -5.19 -5.43
CA ARG A 735 41.25 -4.76 -5.17
C ARG A 735 40.46 -4.70 -6.47
N GLU A 736 39.19 -5.10 -6.43
CA GLU A 736 38.34 -5.06 -7.62
C GLU A 736 37.94 -3.65 -8.06
N ASP A 737 37.93 -2.69 -7.14
CA ASP A 737 37.64 -1.27 -7.41
C ASP A 737 38.79 -0.52 -8.09
N LEU A 738 39.88 -1.22 -8.45
CA LEU A 738 41.03 -0.63 -9.13
C LEU A 738 40.64 -0.23 -10.58
N PRO A 739 40.75 1.05 -10.94
CA PRO A 739 40.26 1.54 -12.23
C PRO A 739 41.08 1.00 -13.40
N THR A 740 40.45 0.95 -14.58
CA THR A 740 41.12 0.56 -15.82
C THR A 740 42.30 1.48 -16.12
N GLY A 741 43.48 0.91 -16.38
CA GLY A 741 44.74 1.59 -16.64
C GLY A 741 45.72 1.54 -15.46
N ASP A 742 45.25 1.25 -14.25
CA ASP A 742 46.11 1.26 -13.07
C ASP A 742 47.07 0.07 -13.02
N SER A 743 48.22 0.32 -12.38
CA SER A 743 49.32 -0.64 -12.28
C SER A 743 49.07 -1.67 -11.19
N VAL A 744 49.22 -2.95 -11.54
CA VAL A 744 49.03 -4.10 -10.66
C VAL A 744 50.38 -4.61 -10.15
N PHE A 745 51.26 -5.01 -11.06
CA PHE A 745 52.55 -5.62 -10.71
C PHE A 745 53.57 -5.41 -11.84
N LYS A 746 54.84 -5.17 -11.51
CA LYS A 746 55.92 -5.05 -12.51
C LYS A 746 56.78 -6.30 -12.53
N VAL A 747 56.72 -7.04 -13.63
CA VAL A 747 57.56 -8.21 -13.90
C VAL A 747 58.99 -7.76 -14.18
N LYS A 748 59.95 -8.36 -13.48
CA LYS A 748 61.38 -8.12 -13.71
C LYS A 748 62.05 -9.40 -14.20
N ALA A 749 62.73 -9.30 -15.33
CA ALA A 749 63.50 -10.37 -15.92
C ALA A 749 64.84 -9.85 -16.45
N GLN A 750 65.82 -10.74 -16.55
CA GLN A 750 67.16 -10.48 -17.08
C GLN A 750 67.58 -11.60 -18.03
N ASP A 751 68.33 -11.24 -19.06
CA ASP A 751 69.02 -12.15 -19.96
C ASP A 751 70.50 -11.75 -19.99
N GLY A 752 71.38 -12.74 -19.89
CA GLY A 752 72.82 -12.51 -19.78
C GLY A 752 73.53 -12.33 -21.13
N ASP A 753 72.80 -12.45 -22.25
CA ASP A 753 73.34 -12.20 -23.58
C ASP A 753 73.34 -10.70 -23.94
N THR A 754 74.11 -10.31 -24.97
CA THR A 754 74.28 -8.90 -25.36
C THR A 754 73.46 -8.55 -26.61
N GLY A 755 73.04 -7.29 -26.74
CA GLY A 755 72.28 -6.83 -27.89
C GLY A 755 70.87 -7.39 -27.93
N LEU A 756 70.36 -7.75 -29.12
CA LEU A 756 69.01 -8.30 -29.30
C LEU A 756 68.84 -9.69 -28.64
N ASN A 757 69.92 -10.48 -28.57
CA ASN A 757 69.91 -11.77 -27.87
C ASN A 757 69.61 -11.62 -26.36
N GLY A 758 69.92 -10.47 -25.75
CA GLY A 758 69.61 -10.17 -24.35
C GLY A 758 68.35 -9.32 -24.12
N ARG A 759 67.64 -8.92 -25.18
CA ARG A 759 66.47 -8.04 -25.07
C ARG A 759 65.21 -8.86 -24.82
N ILE A 760 64.52 -8.53 -23.73
CA ILE A 760 63.36 -9.28 -23.26
C ILE A 760 62.07 -8.60 -23.66
N ILE A 761 61.11 -9.40 -24.13
CA ILE A 761 59.72 -9.00 -24.31
C ILE A 761 58.80 -9.85 -23.41
N TYR A 762 57.72 -9.24 -22.93
CA TYR A 762 56.79 -9.84 -21.96
C TYR A 762 55.43 -10.13 -22.59
N ALA A 763 54.81 -11.25 -22.21
CA ALA A 763 53.47 -11.62 -22.67
C ALA A 763 52.68 -12.39 -21.60
N ILE A 764 51.35 -12.26 -21.64
CA ILE A 764 50.44 -13.14 -20.91
C ILE A 764 49.98 -14.22 -21.90
N SER A 765 50.53 -15.42 -21.78
CA SER A 765 50.28 -16.51 -22.73
C SER A 765 48.98 -17.28 -22.47
N SER A 766 48.51 -17.32 -21.22
CA SER A 766 47.24 -17.94 -20.83
C SER A 766 46.75 -17.44 -19.45
N GLY A 767 45.50 -17.74 -19.10
CA GLY A 767 44.95 -17.47 -17.75
C GLY A 767 44.17 -16.16 -17.60
N ASN A 768 44.26 -15.27 -18.59
CA ASN A 768 43.52 -13.99 -18.63
C ASN A 768 42.12 -14.16 -19.25
N VAL A 769 41.29 -15.02 -18.66
CA VAL A 769 40.02 -15.51 -19.25
C VAL A 769 38.97 -14.43 -19.53
N ASP A 770 38.94 -13.37 -18.71
CA ASP A 770 38.06 -12.21 -18.87
C ASP A 770 38.78 -11.00 -19.48
N SER A 771 40.02 -11.19 -19.94
CA SER A 771 40.83 -10.12 -20.53
C SER A 771 41.01 -8.90 -19.61
N CYS A 772 40.99 -9.11 -18.29
CA CYS A 772 41.10 -8.07 -17.27
C CYS A 772 42.50 -7.49 -17.12
N PHE A 773 43.55 -8.19 -17.58
CA PHE A 773 44.93 -7.73 -17.43
C PHE A 773 45.59 -7.47 -18.77
N ASN A 774 46.42 -6.43 -18.84
CA ASN A 774 47.38 -6.21 -19.92
C ASN A 774 48.80 -6.30 -19.36
N ILE A 775 49.78 -6.69 -20.17
CA ILE A 775 51.20 -6.56 -19.84
C ILE A 775 51.89 -5.73 -20.92
N ASP A 776 52.60 -4.69 -20.50
CA ASP A 776 53.40 -3.91 -21.41
C ASP A 776 54.58 -4.75 -21.94
N ILE A 777 54.69 -4.82 -23.28
CA ILE A 777 55.60 -5.73 -23.99
C ILE A 777 57.07 -5.45 -23.69
N GLU A 778 57.46 -4.20 -23.40
CA GLU A 778 58.86 -3.82 -23.15
C GLU A 778 59.19 -3.65 -21.67
N SER A 779 58.29 -3.08 -20.88
CA SER A 779 58.55 -2.75 -19.47
C SER A 779 58.13 -3.81 -18.47
N GLY A 780 57.32 -4.78 -18.89
CA GLY A 780 56.79 -5.87 -18.04
C GLY A 780 55.77 -5.40 -17.00
N LEU A 781 55.20 -4.20 -17.14
CA LEU A 781 54.18 -3.68 -16.23
C LEU A 781 52.81 -4.31 -16.54
N ILE A 782 52.24 -5.00 -15.56
CA ILE A 782 50.87 -5.52 -15.61
C ILE A 782 49.91 -4.43 -15.15
N THR A 783 48.88 -4.15 -15.94
CA THR A 783 47.84 -3.17 -15.64
C THR A 783 46.44 -3.77 -15.75
N VAL A 784 45.46 -3.13 -15.09
CA VAL A 784 44.04 -3.47 -15.27
C VAL A 784 43.57 -2.96 -16.63
N TYR A 785 43.08 -3.86 -17.49
CA TYR A 785 42.59 -3.55 -18.83
C TYR A 785 41.06 -3.56 -18.90
N GLN A 786 40.41 -4.45 -18.16
CA GLN A 786 38.96 -4.49 -17.97
C GLN A 786 38.61 -4.43 -16.48
N PRO A 787 37.44 -3.87 -16.10
CA PRO A 787 36.99 -3.85 -14.72
C PRO A 787 37.08 -5.24 -14.08
N LEU A 788 37.55 -5.27 -12.84
CA LEU A 788 37.60 -6.46 -12.01
C LEU A 788 36.26 -6.58 -11.27
N ASP A 789 35.86 -7.82 -11.03
CA ASP A 789 34.59 -8.19 -10.37
C ASP A 789 34.84 -9.54 -9.71
N ARG A 790 34.91 -9.54 -8.38
CA ARG A 790 35.23 -10.70 -7.56
C ARG A 790 34.06 -11.68 -7.51
N GLU A 791 32.83 -11.18 -7.44
CA GLU A 791 31.60 -11.99 -7.44
C GLU A 791 31.51 -12.84 -8.72
N LYS A 792 32.07 -12.34 -9.82
CA LYS A 792 32.22 -13.08 -11.07
C LYS A 792 33.42 -14.03 -11.06
N ASN A 793 34.61 -13.56 -10.71
CA ASN A 793 35.83 -14.39 -10.65
C ASN A 793 36.80 -13.91 -9.55
N ASP A 794 36.93 -14.72 -8.50
CA ASP A 794 37.74 -14.42 -7.30
C ASP A 794 39.27 -14.48 -7.53
N ARG A 795 39.72 -15.10 -8.62
CA ARG A 795 41.14 -15.28 -8.92
C ARG A 795 41.45 -15.45 -10.41
N TYR A 796 42.64 -15.03 -10.81
CA TYR A 796 43.20 -15.27 -12.14
C TYR A 796 44.56 -15.95 -12.04
N LEU A 797 44.80 -17.00 -12.84
CA LEU A 797 46.07 -17.71 -12.87
C LEU A 797 46.83 -17.36 -14.16
N LEU A 798 47.53 -16.22 -14.16
CA LEU A 798 48.19 -15.67 -15.34
C LEU A 798 49.50 -16.41 -15.64
N ASN A 799 49.66 -16.89 -16.87
CA ASN A 799 50.92 -17.46 -17.35
C ASN A 799 51.75 -16.37 -18.02
N ILE A 800 52.73 -15.85 -17.29
CA ILE A 800 53.63 -14.82 -17.75
C ILE A 800 54.80 -15.49 -18.46
N THR A 801 54.95 -15.21 -19.74
CA THR A 801 56.05 -15.71 -20.58
C THR A 801 56.95 -14.56 -20.98
N ILE A 802 58.26 -14.76 -20.82
CA ILE A 802 59.30 -13.84 -21.26
C ILE A 802 60.06 -14.48 -22.43
N TYR A 803 60.33 -13.69 -23.47
CA TYR A 803 61.07 -14.11 -24.66
C TYR A 803 62.29 -13.22 -24.84
N ASP A 804 63.41 -13.77 -25.28
CA ASP A 804 64.49 -12.97 -25.84
C ASP A 804 64.16 -12.56 -27.30
N LEU A 805 65.00 -11.74 -27.95
CA LEU A 805 64.89 -11.45 -29.38
C LEU A 805 66.05 -12.07 -30.18
N GLY A 806 66.65 -13.14 -29.67
CA GLY A 806 67.74 -13.83 -30.34
C GLY A 806 67.29 -14.81 -31.43
N LEU A 807 68.23 -15.30 -32.24
CA LEU A 807 67.99 -16.31 -33.29
C LEU A 807 68.89 -17.55 -33.05
N PRO A 808 68.34 -18.74 -32.70
CA PRO A 808 66.93 -19.02 -32.44
C PRO A 808 66.46 -18.36 -31.13
N GLN A 809 65.19 -17.97 -31.10
CA GLN A 809 64.61 -17.30 -29.94
C GLN A 809 64.36 -18.27 -28.78
N ARG A 810 64.59 -17.85 -27.54
CA ARG A 810 64.35 -18.65 -26.34
C ARG A 810 63.37 -17.94 -25.42
N ALA A 811 62.69 -18.74 -24.60
CA ALA A 811 61.60 -18.28 -23.75
C ALA A 811 61.61 -19.00 -22.40
N ASN A 812 61.01 -18.36 -21.40
CA ASN A 812 60.80 -18.91 -20.07
C ASN A 812 59.45 -18.41 -19.53
N TRP A 813 58.83 -19.14 -18.61
CA TRP A 813 57.48 -18.82 -18.13
C TRP A 813 57.31 -19.07 -16.63
N ARG A 814 56.39 -18.34 -16.00
CA ARG A 814 55.94 -18.52 -14.62
C ARG A 814 54.46 -18.19 -14.46
N LEU A 815 53.81 -18.86 -13.50
CA LEU A 815 52.41 -18.59 -13.14
C LEU A 815 52.35 -17.55 -12.02
N LEU A 816 51.51 -16.54 -12.20
CA LEU A 816 51.14 -15.54 -11.21
C LEU A 816 49.67 -15.71 -10.83
N THR A 817 49.40 -15.99 -9.57
CA THR A 817 48.03 -16.03 -9.04
C THR A 817 47.61 -14.63 -8.62
N VAL A 818 46.62 -14.05 -9.27
CA VAL A 818 46.05 -12.75 -8.89
C VAL A 818 44.77 -13.03 -8.12
N ASN A 819 44.79 -12.82 -6.81
CA ASN A 819 43.60 -12.95 -5.96
C ASN A 819 42.91 -11.58 -5.88
N ILE A 820 41.61 -11.57 -6.15
CA ILE A 820 40.82 -10.33 -6.13
C ILE A 820 40.32 -10.09 -4.71
N GLU A 821 40.65 -8.94 -4.15
CA GLU A 821 40.15 -8.49 -2.84
C GLU A 821 38.76 -7.87 -3.00
N ASP A 822 37.86 -8.32 -2.14
CA ASP A 822 36.47 -7.89 -2.02
C ASP A 822 36.36 -6.42 -1.58
N VAL A 823 35.45 -5.71 -2.22
CA VAL A 823 35.03 -4.35 -1.89
C VAL A 823 33.51 -4.36 -1.76
N ASN A 824 32.98 -3.60 -0.79
CA ASN A 824 31.56 -3.58 -0.47
C ASN A 824 30.74 -2.82 -1.54
N ASP A 825 30.54 -3.43 -2.71
CA ASP A 825 29.86 -2.85 -3.87
C ASP A 825 28.49 -3.49 -4.16
N ASN A 826 28.13 -4.59 -3.50
CA ASN A 826 26.78 -5.10 -3.48
C ASN A 826 26.01 -4.52 -2.29
N SER A 827 24.68 -4.60 -2.38
CA SER A 827 23.80 -4.17 -1.31
C SER A 827 22.91 -5.34 -0.92
N PRO A 828 22.49 -5.46 0.36
CA PRO A 828 21.63 -6.55 0.78
C PRO A 828 20.35 -6.56 -0.06
N GLN A 829 19.96 -7.70 -0.63
CA GLN A 829 18.75 -7.81 -1.45
C GLN A 829 17.74 -8.75 -0.79
N PHE A 830 16.54 -8.24 -0.48
CA PHE A 830 15.44 -9.07 0.02
C PHE A 830 14.96 -10.08 -1.04
N LEU A 831 14.55 -11.27 -0.61
CA LEU A 831 14.01 -12.31 -1.51
C LEU A 831 12.68 -11.94 -2.16
N GLN A 832 11.95 -10.98 -1.59
CA GLN A 832 10.65 -10.49 -2.08
C GLN A 832 10.62 -8.96 -1.99
N ASP A 833 9.93 -8.32 -2.94
CA ASP A 833 9.76 -6.85 -2.97
C ASP A 833 8.88 -6.35 -1.81
N SER A 834 7.93 -7.17 -1.37
CA SER A 834 7.08 -6.91 -0.20
C SER A 834 6.58 -8.21 0.42
N TYR A 835 6.31 -8.19 1.72
CA TYR A 835 5.81 -9.33 2.49
C TYR A 835 4.40 -9.02 3.02
N THR A 836 3.53 -10.03 3.09
CA THR A 836 2.19 -9.92 3.69
C THR A 836 1.89 -11.14 4.55
N VAL A 837 1.31 -10.94 5.72
CA VAL A 837 0.97 -12.01 6.67
C VAL A 837 -0.28 -11.64 7.48
N SER A 838 -1.09 -12.65 7.83
CA SER A 838 -2.22 -12.50 8.76
C SER A 838 -1.96 -13.28 10.04
N ILE A 839 -2.27 -12.69 11.18
CA ILE A 839 -2.10 -13.29 12.51
C ILE A 839 -3.30 -12.96 13.42
N PRO A 840 -3.72 -13.84 14.33
CA PRO A 840 -4.75 -13.50 15.30
C PRO A 840 -4.28 -12.45 16.30
N GLU A 841 -5.18 -11.60 16.80
CA GLU A 841 -4.84 -10.56 17.78
C GLU A 841 -4.47 -11.10 19.16
N ASN A 842 -5.01 -12.25 19.57
CA ASN A 842 -4.68 -12.89 20.84
C ASN A 842 -3.29 -13.55 20.86
N ARG A 843 -2.47 -13.30 19.82
CA ARG A 843 -1.17 -13.92 19.64
C ARG A 843 -0.20 -13.48 20.74
N ALA A 844 0.37 -14.45 21.43
CA ALA A 844 1.18 -14.21 22.62
C ALA A 844 2.43 -13.36 22.34
N ILE A 845 2.77 -12.51 23.30
CA ILE A 845 4.01 -11.73 23.29
C ILE A 845 5.21 -12.68 23.20
N GLY A 846 6.14 -12.38 22.30
CA GLY A 846 7.33 -13.17 22.00
C GLY A 846 7.16 -14.20 20.88
N SER A 847 5.95 -14.37 20.34
CA SER A 847 5.70 -15.28 19.23
C SER A 847 6.20 -14.72 17.90
N GLU A 848 6.68 -15.61 17.03
CA GLU A 848 7.17 -15.26 15.70
C GLU A 848 6.00 -14.98 14.75
N VAL A 849 6.14 -13.92 13.95
CA VAL A 849 5.17 -13.50 12.93
C VAL A 849 5.62 -14.00 11.56
N ILE A 850 6.80 -13.56 11.13
CA ILE A 850 7.40 -13.90 9.84
C ILE A 850 8.92 -13.69 9.90
N GLN A 851 9.67 -14.43 9.09
CA GLN A 851 11.09 -14.18 8.88
C GLN A 851 11.30 -13.53 7.52
N VAL A 852 11.90 -12.34 7.49
CA VAL A 852 12.32 -11.69 6.25
C VAL A 852 13.79 -11.99 6.00
N THR A 853 14.14 -12.31 4.76
CA THR A 853 15.51 -12.71 4.39
C THR A 853 16.02 -11.83 3.27
N ALA A 854 17.21 -11.31 3.46
CA ALA A 854 18.02 -10.63 2.47
C ALA A 854 19.35 -11.40 2.27
N VAL A 855 19.93 -11.26 1.09
CA VAL A 855 21.22 -11.86 0.71
C VAL A 855 22.12 -10.75 0.19
N ASP A 856 23.38 -10.79 0.60
CA ASP A 856 24.44 -9.93 0.07
C ASP A 856 25.51 -10.83 -0.55
N ASN A 857 26.01 -10.46 -1.72
CA ASN A 857 26.95 -11.28 -2.49
C ASN A 857 28.42 -11.04 -2.10
N ASP A 858 28.68 -9.98 -1.33
CA ASP A 858 30.01 -9.63 -0.85
C ASP A 858 30.54 -10.65 0.17
N LEU A 859 31.85 -10.69 0.36
CA LEU A 859 32.50 -11.68 1.22
C LEU A 859 32.61 -11.21 2.69
N SER A 860 32.45 -12.14 3.63
CA SER A 860 32.70 -11.93 5.06
C SER A 860 31.90 -10.77 5.67
N SER A 861 32.54 -9.78 6.29
CA SER A 861 31.88 -8.65 6.97
C SER A 861 31.08 -7.76 6.01
N ASN A 862 31.50 -7.66 4.76
CA ASN A 862 30.81 -6.89 3.73
C ASN A 862 29.47 -7.58 3.36
N GLY A 863 29.44 -8.92 3.32
CA GLY A 863 28.21 -9.68 3.15
C GLY A 863 27.41 -9.96 4.42
N GLU A 864 27.86 -9.52 5.60
CA GLU A 864 27.19 -9.83 6.87
C GLU A 864 26.04 -8.85 7.12
N ILE A 865 24.81 -9.36 6.98
CA ILE A 865 23.60 -8.56 7.08
C ILE A 865 23.08 -8.51 8.52
N PHE A 866 22.55 -7.35 8.92
CA PHE A 866 21.63 -7.25 10.04
C PHE A 866 20.36 -6.51 9.67
N TYR A 867 19.29 -6.86 10.38
CA TYR A 867 17.96 -6.31 10.12
C TYR A 867 17.57 -5.29 11.17
N THR A 868 16.84 -4.26 10.75
CA THR A 868 16.23 -3.29 11.66
C THR A 868 14.83 -2.90 11.18
N LEU A 869 13.97 -2.56 12.14
CA LEU A 869 12.64 -2.05 11.85
C LEU A 869 12.72 -0.51 11.78
N LEU A 870 12.44 0.07 10.61
CA LEU A 870 12.40 1.52 10.43
C LEU A 870 11.09 2.14 10.91
N THR A 871 10.00 1.38 10.82
CA THR A 871 8.71 1.82 11.37
C THR A 871 8.73 1.65 12.89
N SER A 872 8.64 2.74 13.63
CA SER A 872 8.53 2.72 15.08
C SER A 872 7.12 2.30 15.51
N THR A 873 6.98 1.05 15.97
CA THR A 873 5.74 0.52 16.57
C THR A 873 6.05 -0.19 17.87
N PRO A 874 5.26 -0.01 18.95
CA PRO A 874 5.46 -0.76 20.18
C PRO A 874 5.07 -2.25 20.07
N GLN A 875 4.24 -2.61 19.09
CA GLN A 875 3.67 -3.95 18.92
C GLN A 875 4.62 -4.98 18.33
N PHE A 876 5.55 -4.57 17.48
CA PHE A 876 6.45 -5.49 16.77
C PHE A 876 7.91 -5.11 17.00
N ASP A 877 8.77 -6.13 16.97
CA ASP A 877 10.22 -5.97 17.00
C ASP A 877 10.86 -7.02 16.08
N ILE A 878 12.13 -6.83 15.75
CA ILE A 878 12.84 -7.71 14.83
C ILE A 878 14.14 -8.22 15.44
N ASN A 879 14.39 -9.51 15.28
CA ASN A 879 15.68 -10.08 15.61
C ASN A 879 16.72 -9.60 14.58
N ARG A 880 17.73 -8.88 15.09
CA ARG A 880 18.76 -8.23 14.29
C ARG A 880 19.59 -9.21 13.44
N GLU A 881 19.73 -10.46 13.86
CA GLU A 881 20.55 -11.47 13.17
C GLU A 881 19.72 -12.36 12.23
N SER A 882 18.55 -12.83 12.68
CA SER A 882 17.75 -13.78 11.89
C SER A 882 16.76 -13.12 10.93
N GLY A 883 16.42 -11.85 11.13
CA GLY A 883 15.34 -11.18 10.38
C GLY A 883 13.93 -11.63 10.80
N THR A 884 13.81 -12.38 11.91
CA THR A 884 12.52 -12.83 12.44
C THR A 884 11.83 -11.69 13.17
N ILE A 885 10.62 -11.36 12.74
CA ILE A 885 9.76 -10.34 13.35
C ILE A 885 8.85 -11.05 14.36
N PHE A 886 8.74 -10.49 15.55
CA PHE A 886 7.97 -11.07 16.65
C PHE A 886 7.10 -10.04 17.35
N VAL A 887 6.06 -10.53 18.03
CA VAL A 887 5.12 -9.71 18.80
C VAL A 887 5.80 -9.24 20.08
N LYS A 888 5.83 -7.92 20.33
CA LYS A 888 6.46 -7.29 21.51
C LYS A 888 5.45 -6.78 22.53
N ALA A 889 4.27 -6.41 22.09
CA ALA A 889 3.16 -5.96 22.94
C ALA A 889 1.86 -6.61 22.47
N GLN A 890 0.84 -6.52 23.32
CA GLN A 890 -0.49 -7.05 23.01
C GLN A 890 -1.06 -6.41 21.74
N LEU A 891 -1.69 -7.23 20.91
CA LEU A 891 -2.37 -6.81 19.69
C LEU A 891 -3.87 -6.71 20.01
N ASP A 892 -4.54 -5.78 19.34
CA ASP A 892 -5.95 -5.43 19.54
C ASP A 892 -6.44 -4.90 18.18
N ARG A 893 -7.26 -5.71 17.51
CA ARG A 893 -7.76 -5.46 16.16
C ARG A 893 -8.82 -4.35 16.18
N GLU A 894 -9.64 -4.29 17.22
CA GLU A 894 -10.68 -3.28 17.43
C GLU A 894 -10.07 -1.88 17.54
N LEU A 895 -8.82 -1.79 17.99
CA LEU A 895 -8.02 -0.57 17.99
C LEU A 895 -7.28 -0.33 16.66
N VAL A 896 -6.54 -1.31 16.15
CA VAL A 896 -5.78 -1.23 14.88
C VAL A 896 -5.81 -2.57 14.13
N SER A 897 -6.49 -2.61 12.98
CA SER A 897 -6.70 -3.83 12.20
C SER A 897 -5.50 -4.29 11.35
N ASP A 898 -4.59 -3.39 11.01
CA ASP A 898 -3.42 -3.72 10.18
C ASP A 898 -2.21 -2.81 10.44
N PHE A 899 -1.02 -3.37 10.20
CA PHE A 899 0.26 -2.68 10.39
C PHE A 899 1.09 -2.73 9.11
N THR A 900 1.64 -1.59 8.71
CA THR A 900 2.60 -1.49 7.61
C THR A 900 3.99 -1.15 8.16
N LEU A 901 4.87 -2.14 8.18
CA LEU A 901 6.23 -2.05 8.72
C LEU A 901 7.24 -1.94 7.58
N LYS A 902 8.21 -1.02 7.70
CA LYS A 902 9.37 -0.94 6.82
C LYS A 902 10.54 -1.64 7.49
N VAL A 903 11.09 -2.64 6.82
CA VAL A 903 12.24 -3.41 7.31
C VAL A 903 13.47 -3.05 6.48
N GLU A 904 14.55 -2.69 7.15
CA GLU A 904 15.84 -2.42 6.54
C GLU A 904 16.77 -3.62 6.76
N ALA A 905 17.43 -4.07 5.69
CA ALA A 905 18.58 -4.96 5.75
C ALA A 905 19.83 -4.13 5.44
N ARG A 906 20.86 -4.23 6.29
CA ARG A 906 22.09 -3.44 6.19
C ARG A 906 23.32 -4.31 6.42
N ASP A 907 24.37 -4.07 5.65
CA ASP A 907 25.65 -4.75 5.76
C ASP A 907 26.54 -4.25 6.93
N LYS A 908 27.68 -4.92 7.18
CA LYS A 908 28.64 -4.57 8.25
C LYS A 908 30.09 -4.48 7.76
N PRO A 909 30.42 -3.63 6.77
CA PRO A 909 31.79 -3.50 6.27
C PRO A 909 32.74 -3.05 7.38
N GLU A 910 33.92 -3.68 7.47
CA GLU A 910 35.00 -3.26 8.38
C GLU A 910 35.62 -1.92 7.95
N LYS A 911 35.62 -1.64 6.63
CA LYS A 911 36.12 -0.41 6.00
C LYS A 911 35.26 -0.08 4.80
N GLY A 912 34.71 1.14 4.76
CA GLY A 912 33.87 1.60 3.65
C GLY A 912 32.56 2.20 4.14
N ASN A 913 31.65 2.47 3.20
CA ASN A 913 30.29 2.91 3.50
C ASN A 913 29.39 1.69 3.60
N GLN A 914 28.44 1.73 4.54
CA GLN A 914 27.38 0.72 4.64
C GLN A 914 26.36 0.88 3.51
N MET A 915 25.96 -0.22 2.90
CA MET A 915 24.85 -0.32 1.97
C MET A 915 23.63 -0.94 2.66
N PHE A 916 22.44 -0.58 2.17
CA PHE A 916 21.18 -1.05 2.75
C PHE A 916 20.09 -1.19 1.68
N SER A 917 19.12 -2.02 1.96
CA SER A 917 17.84 -2.07 1.25
C SER A 917 16.67 -2.03 2.22
N VAL A 918 15.49 -1.66 1.69
CA VAL A 918 14.27 -1.55 2.48
C VAL A 918 13.15 -2.30 1.76
N THR A 919 12.41 -3.12 2.49
CA THR A 919 11.17 -3.76 2.05
C THR A 919 9.99 -3.36 2.94
N THR A 920 8.77 -3.58 2.44
CA THR A 920 7.53 -3.31 3.20
C THR A 920 6.88 -4.63 3.59
N LEU A 921 6.55 -4.76 4.87
CA LEU A 921 5.75 -5.85 5.44
C LEU A 921 4.37 -5.32 5.86
N ARG A 922 3.31 -5.92 5.34
CA ARG A 922 1.94 -5.70 5.82
C ARG A 922 1.48 -6.85 6.71
N ILE A 923 0.99 -6.53 7.90
CA ILE A 923 0.46 -7.49 8.87
C ILE A 923 -1.02 -7.19 9.05
N PHE A 924 -1.89 -8.17 8.77
CA PHE A 924 -3.32 -8.10 9.06
C PHE A 924 -3.61 -8.83 10.38
N LEU A 925 -4.48 -8.25 11.21
CA LEU A 925 -4.96 -8.92 12.41
C LEU A 925 -6.28 -9.65 12.13
N ASP A 926 -6.28 -10.95 12.41
CA ASP A 926 -7.49 -11.77 12.40
C ASP A 926 -8.23 -11.61 13.74
N ASP A 927 -9.55 -11.48 13.65
CA ASP A 927 -10.48 -11.25 14.76
C ASP A 927 -10.58 -12.45 15.71
N VAL A 928 -10.63 -12.17 17.01
CA VAL A 928 -10.86 -13.13 18.09
C VAL A 928 -11.96 -12.60 18.98
N ASN A 929 -12.97 -13.42 19.27
CA ASN A 929 -14.10 -13.03 20.12
C ASN A 929 -13.68 -12.70 21.56
N ASP A 930 -13.41 -11.43 21.85
CA ASP A 930 -12.92 -10.94 23.13
C ASP A 930 -13.72 -9.73 23.67
N CYS A 931 -14.63 -9.17 22.87
CA CYS A 931 -15.59 -8.17 23.28
C CYS A 931 -16.96 -8.79 23.50
N ALA A 932 -17.56 -8.53 24.66
CA ALA A 932 -18.95 -8.91 24.92
C ALA A 932 -19.92 -7.85 24.38
N PRO A 933 -21.15 -8.23 23.99
CA PRO A 933 -22.16 -7.26 23.54
C PRO A 933 -22.43 -6.21 24.61
N VAL A 934 -22.49 -4.92 24.25
CA VAL A 934 -22.75 -3.83 25.21
C VAL A 934 -24.10 -3.17 24.95
N PHE A 935 -24.98 -3.10 25.94
CA PHE A 935 -26.29 -2.42 25.85
C PHE A 935 -26.17 -0.89 25.77
N ILE A 936 -26.99 -0.27 24.92
CA ILE A 936 -27.03 1.17 24.70
C ILE A 936 -28.50 1.64 24.69
N PRO A 937 -28.98 2.36 25.74
CA PRO A 937 -28.33 2.63 27.03
C PRO A 937 -28.21 1.38 27.92
N SER A 938 -27.51 1.50 29.06
CA SER A 938 -27.27 0.38 30.00
C SER A 938 -28.52 -0.15 30.70
N SER A 939 -29.63 0.57 30.68
CA SER A 939 -30.93 0.19 31.27
C SER A 939 -32.05 0.92 30.55
N TYR A 940 -33.22 0.29 30.47
CA TYR A 940 -34.40 0.81 29.77
C TYR A 940 -35.57 0.97 30.74
N SER A 941 -36.44 1.95 30.49
CA SER A 941 -37.68 2.13 31.24
C SER A 941 -38.80 2.59 30.31
N CYS A 942 -39.99 2.01 30.42
CA CYS A 942 -41.16 2.41 29.64
C CYS A 942 -42.45 2.41 30.48
N ARG A 943 -43.42 3.22 30.03
CA ARG A 943 -44.76 3.33 30.61
C ARG A 943 -45.77 2.79 29.63
N VAL A 944 -46.59 1.84 30.06
CA VAL A 944 -47.56 1.15 29.22
C VAL A 944 -48.93 1.22 29.88
N LEU A 945 -49.97 1.51 29.11
CA LEU A 945 -51.34 1.46 29.61
C LEU A 945 -51.78 -0.01 29.73
N GLU A 946 -52.62 -0.34 30.70
CA GLU A 946 -53.04 -1.74 30.93
C GLU A 946 -53.97 -2.31 29.84
N ASP A 947 -54.70 -1.43 29.15
CA ASP A 947 -55.59 -1.76 28.05
C ASP A 947 -54.84 -2.06 26.73
N LEU A 948 -53.50 -2.00 26.74
CA LEU A 948 -52.67 -2.28 25.58
C LEU A 948 -52.86 -3.73 25.08
N PRO A 949 -53.11 -3.95 23.77
CA PRO A 949 -53.36 -5.27 23.24
C PRO A 949 -52.09 -6.14 23.19
N ALA A 950 -52.27 -7.46 23.33
CA ALA A 950 -51.19 -8.42 23.12
C ALA A 950 -50.61 -8.32 21.69
N GLY A 951 -49.29 -8.42 21.58
CA GLY A 951 -48.49 -8.24 20.37
C GLY A 951 -47.85 -6.84 20.23
N ALA A 952 -48.24 -5.87 21.06
CA ALA A 952 -47.68 -4.52 21.04
C ALA A 952 -46.21 -4.50 21.47
N VAL A 953 -45.36 -3.79 20.71
CA VAL A 953 -43.96 -3.55 21.07
C VAL A 953 -43.87 -2.36 22.03
N ILE A 954 -43.21 -2.54 23.16
CA ILE A 954 -43.13 -1.56 24.26
C ILE A 954 -41.72 -1.01 24.48
N ALA A 955 -40.69 -1.70 24.00
CA ALA A 955 -39.30 -1.25 24.07
C ALA A 955 -38.47 -1.88 22.95
N TRP A 956 -37.42 -1.17 22.53
CA TRP A 956 -36.40 -1.65 21.61
C TRP A 956 -35.07 -1.70 22.33
N ILE A 957 -34.48 -2.88 22.38
CA ILE A 957 -33.20 -3.12 23.02
C ILE A 957 -32.11 -3.10 21.95
N GLN A 958 -31.03 -2.39 22.25
CA GLN A 958 -29.94 -2.21 21.32
C GLN A 958 -28.62 -2.53 22.02
N THR A 959 -27.81 -3.36 21.37
CA THR A 959 -26.44 -3.64 21.75
C THR A 959 -25.47 -3.26 20.65
N GLN A 960 -24.23 -3.07 21.05
CA GLN A 960 -23.10 -2.95 20.15
C GLN A 960 -22.04 -3.97 20.56
N ASP A 961 -21.62 -4.78 19.61
CA ASP A 961 -20.45 -5.62 19.69
C ASP A 961 -19.40 -5.10 18.69
N ARG A 962 -18.11 -5.19 19.04
CA ARG A 962 -17.01 -4.66 18.23
C ARG A 962 -16.32 -5.73 17.40
N ASP A 963 -16.55 -6.99 17.72
CA ASP A 963 -15.97 -8.13 17.04
C ASP A 963 -16.60 -8.30 15.64
N LEU A 964 -15.90 -8.99 14.75
CA LEU A 964 -16.38 -9.23 13.38
C LEU A 964 -17.12 -10.57 13.25
N GLY A 965 -17.92 -10.68 12.20
CA GLY A 965 -18.59 -11.93 11.84
C GLY A 965 -19.52 -12.44 12.95
N PRO A 966 -19.45 -13.75 13.31
CA PRO A 966 -20.29 -14.33 14.36
C PRO A 966 -20.05 -13.71 15.75
N GLY A 967 -18.82 -13.27 16.07
CA GLY A 967 -18.52 -12.59 17.34
C GLY A 967 -19.25 -11.26 17.46
N GLY A 968 -19.40 -10.54 16.35
CA GLY A 968 -20.21 -9.32 16.31
C GLY A 968 -21.73 -9.53 16.26
N SER A 969 -22.22 -10.77 16.13
CA SER A 969 -23.63 -11.07 15.89
C SER A 969 -24.36 -11.42 17.18
N VAL A 970 -25.26 -10.54 17.62
CA VAL A 970 -25.88 -10.62 18.95
C VAL A 970 -27.29 -11.17 18.90
N THR A 971 -27.62 -12.02 19.87
CA THR A 971 -28.96 -12.57 20.12
C THR A 971 -29.47 -12.18 21.51
N TYR A 972 -30.78 -11.92 21.62
CA TYR A 972 -31.44 -11.45 22.84
C TYR A 972 -32.35 -12.52 23.45
N SER A 973 -32.36 -12.61 24.78
CA SER A 973 -33.27 -13.48 25.52
C SER A 973 -33.73 -12.85 26.84
N LEU A 974 -34.88 -13.28 27.36
CA LEU A 974 -35.37 -12.89 28.67
C LEU A 974 -35.07 -13.98 29.69
N THR A 975 -34.45 -13.61 30.81
CA THR A 975 -34.27 -14.54 31.94
C THR A 975 -35.55 -14.67 32.76
N ASN A 976 -36.36 -13.60 32.83
CA ASN A 976 -37.67 -13.57 33.48
C ASN A 976 -38.71 -12.91 32.58
N ASP A 977 -39.64 -13.72 32.09
CA ASP A 977 -40.74 -13.35 31.17
C ASP A 977 -42.08 -13.07 31.90
N PHE A 978 -42.08 -13.20 33.23
CA PHE A 978 -43.25 -13.11 34.12
C PHE A 978 -44.39 -14.06 33.71
N SER A 979 -44.06 -15.35 33.48
CA SER A 979 -45.03 -16.38 33.07
C SER A 979 -45.58 -16.19 31.66
N GLY A 980 -44.75 -15.65 30.76
CA GLY A 980 -45.08 -15.37 29.37
C GLY A 980 -45.93 -14.12 29.17
N THR A 981 -45.84 -13.14 30.08
CA THR A 981 -46.47 -11.82 29.90
C THR A 981 -45.69 -10.97 28.92
N PHE A 982 -44.36 -11.13 28.87
CA PHE A 982 -43.49 -10.43 27.93
C PHE A 982 -42.67 -11.40 27.07
N GLU A 983 -42.37 -11.02 25.84
CA GLU A 983 -41.45 -11.73 24.95
C GLU A 983 -40.42 -10.77 24.34
N VAL A 984 -39.23 -11.25 24.00
CA VAL A 984 -38.21 -10.49 23.28
C VAL A 984 -37.89 -11.18 21.95
N HIS A 985 -37.78 -10.40 20.89
CA HIS A 985 -37.36 -10.91 19.59
C HIS A 985 -35.85 -11.20 19.58
N LEU A 986 -35.47 -12.41 19.13
CA LEU A 986 -34.11 -12.94 19.23
C LEU A 986 -33.06 -12.06 18.54
N GLU A 987 -33.36 -11.46 17.39
CA GLU A 987 -32.35 -10.73 16.59
C GLU A 987 -32.45 -9.19 16.70
N SER A 988 -33.63 -8.66 17.00
CA SER A 988 -33.87 -7.21 16.97
C SER A 988 -34.01 -6.57 18.34
N GLY A 989 -34.11 -7.37 19.39
CA GLY A 989 -34.28 -6.86 20.75
C GLY A 989 -35.64 -6.18 20.99
N ALA A 990 -36.63 -6.35 20.11
CA ALA A 990 -37.97 -5.80 20.31
C ALA A 990 -38.69 -6.54 21.44
N VAL A 991 -39.06 -5.84 22.51
CA VAL A 991 -39.82 -6.38 23.65
C VAL A 991 -41.30 -6.14 23.43
N ARG A 992 -42.10 -7.20 23.56
CA ARG A 992 -43.55 -7.19 23.32
C ARG A 992 -44.34 -7.67 24.52
N VAL A 993 -45.57 -7.17 24.62
CA VAL A 993 -46.59 -7.70 25.52
C VAL A 993 -47.21 -8.93 24.88
N ALA A 994 -47.13 -10.09 25.53
CA ALA A 994 -47.68 -11.35 25.04
C ALA A 994 -49.04 -11.71 25.68
N ARG A 995 -49.39 -11.09 26.81
CA ARG A 995 -50.67 -11.25 27.52
C ARG A 995 -51.16 -9.92 28.06
N ASP A 996 -52.45 -9.83 28.33
CA ASP A 996 -53.06 -8.63 28.91
C ASP A 996 -52.39 -8.20 30.22
N LEU A 997 -52.26 -6.90 30.40
CA LEU A 997 -51.78 -6.26 31.62
C LEU A 997 -52.99 -5.86 32.48
N ASP A 998 -52.77 -5.79 33.79
CA ASP A 998 -53.77 -5.47 34.80
C ASP A 998 -53.06 -4.68 35.92
N TYR A 999 -53.41 -3.42 36.06
CA TYR A 999 -52.82 -2.46 37.00
C TYR A 999 -53.13 -2.84 38.45
N GLU A 1000 -54.37 -3.28 38.73
CA GLU A 1000 -54.85 -3.69 40.05
C GLU A 1000 -54.07 -4.90 40.56
N THR A 1001 -53.64 -5.79 39.66
CA THR A 1001 -52.85 -6.97 39.98
C THR A 1001 -51.37 -6.64 40.15
N GLN A 1002 -50.73 -5.97 39.17
CA GLN A 1002 -49.29 -5.70 39.21
C GLN A 1002 -48.87 -4.47 38.40
N GLN A 1003 -48.36 -3.46 39.11
CA GLN A 1003 -48.02 -2.14 38.54
C GLN A 1003 -46.62 -2.04 37.94
N PHE A 1004 -45.68 -2.91 38.33
CA PHE A 1004 -44.28 -2.82 37.89
C PHE A 1004 -43.74 -4.19 37.48
N TYR A 1005 -43.05 -4.24 36.34
CA TYR A 1005 -42.29 -5.40 35.89
C TYR A 1005 -40.84 -5.01 35.64
N ASN A 1006 -39.90 -5.82 36.12
CA ASN A 1006 -38.48 -5.61 35.86
C ASN A 1006 -37.94 -6.81 35.07
N LEU A 1007 -37.80 -6.63 33.76
CA LEU A 1007 -37.34 -7.66 32.84
C LEU A 1007 -35.81 -7.67 32.79
N THR A 1008 -35.22 -8.85 32.90
CA THR A 1008 -33.79 -9.09 32.81
C THR A 1008 -33.48 -9.64 31.42
N VAL A 1009 -32.83 -8.82 30.60
CA VAL A 1009 -32.51 -9.15 29.21
C VAL A 1009 -31.04 -9.52 29.12
N VAL A 1010 -30.77 -10.64 28.46
CA VAL A 1010 -29.43 -11.14 28.15
C VAL A 1010 -29.16 -10.91 26.67
N ALA A 1011 -27.99 -10.36 26.36
CA ALA A 1011 -27.46 -10.29 25.01
C ALA A 1011 -26.25 -11.23 24.92
N GLU A 1012 -26.26 -12.15 23.97
CA GLU A 1012 -25.23 -13.18 23.75
C GLU A 1012 -24.73 -13.12 22.31
N ASP A 1013 -23.42 -13.09 22.11
CA ASP A 1013 -22.81 -13.16 20.78
C ASP A 1013 -22.83 -14.57 20.15
N GLY A 1014 -22.48 -14.65 18.87
CA GLY A 1014 -22.34 -15.89 18.11
C GLY A 1014 -20.90 -16.44 18.07
N GLY A 1015 -20.01 -15.94 18.93
CA GLY A 1015 -18.59 -16.26 18.92
C GLY A 1015 -18.28 -17.76 19.18
N SER A 1016 -17.11 -18.20 18.72
CA SER A 1016 -16.59 -19.55 18.94
C SER A 1016 -15.08 -19.49 19.23
N PRO A 1017 -14.55 -20.19 20.24
CA PRO A 1017 -15.18 -21.24 21.05
C PRO A 1017 -16.05 -20.74 22.21
N ASP A 1018 -15.75 -19.54 22.72
CA ASP A 1018 -16.46 -18.95 23.85
C ASP A 1018 -17.41 -17.87 23.35
N LYS A 1019 -18.67 -17.98 23.76
CA LYS A 1019 -19.67 -16.93 23.57
C LYS A 1019 -19.64 -15.98 24.75
N LEU A 1020 -19.65 -14.68 24.49
CA LEU A 1020 -19.70 -13.67 25.52
C LEU A 1020 -21.12 -13.12 25.65
N GLN A 1021 -21.50 -12.78 26.88
CA GLN A 1021 -22.84 -12.29 27.18
C GLN A 1021 -22.81 -11.11 28.14
N SER A 1022 -23.82 -10.25 28.03
CA SER A 1022 -24.08 -9.16 28.97
C SER A 1022 -25.54 -9.15 29.40
N VAL A 1023 -25.84 -8.41 30.48
CA VAL A 1023 -27.19 -8.33 31.07
C VAL A 1023 -27.60 -6.87 31.26
N SER A 1024 -28.86 -6.56 30.96
CA SER A 1024 -29.51 -5.28 31.22
C SER A 1024 -30.93 -5.47 31.76
N TYR A 1025 -31.53 -4.38 32.25
CA TYR A 1025 -32.85 -4.35 32.87
C TYR A 1025 -33.80 -3.44 32.08
N VAL A 1026 -35.05 -3.89 31.92
CA VAL A 1026 -36.15 -3.11 31.36
C VAL A 1026 -37.24 -2.97 32.42
N GLU A 1027 -37.40 -1.76 32.93
CA GLU A 1027 -38.46 -1.42 33.88
C GLU A 1027 -39.73 -1.02 33.14
N VAL A 1028 -40.81 -1.78 33.32
CA VAL A 1028 -42.13 -1.52 32.73
C VAL A 1028 -43.07 -1.06 33.84
N GLU A 1029 -43.51 0.19 33.77
CA GLU A 1029 -44.53 0.79 34.63
C GLU A 1029 -45.89 0.68 33.95
N VAL A 1030 -46.81 -0.06 34.55
CA VAL A 1030 -48.21 -0.13 34.09
C VAL A 1030 -48.95 1.10 34.60
N VAL A 1031 -49.64 1.77 33.69
CA VAL A 1031 -50.46 2.96 33.95
C VAL A 1031 -51.92 2.53 33.91
N ASP A 1032 -52.60 2.82 35.02
CA ASP A 1032 -54.04 2.64 35.23
C ASP A 1032 -54.86 3.35 34.14
N VAL A 1033 -55.85 2.63 33.60
CA VAL A 1033 -56.90 3.14 32.72
C VAL A 1033 -58.22 3.00 33.46
N ASN A 1034 -58.88 4.12 33.77
CA ASN A 1034 -60.13 4.10 34.53
C ASN A 1034 -61.20 3.21 33.89
N GLU A 1035 -61.45 2.04 34.49
CA GLU A 1035 -62.46 1.07 34.08
C GLU A 1035 -63.86 1.38 34.67
N ASN A 1036 -63.97 2.36 35.56
CA ASN A 1036 -65.23 2.86 36.13
C ASN A 1036 -65.98 3.71 35.09
N LEU A 1037 -66.80 3.05 34.27
CA LEU A 1037 -67.48 3.60 33.09
C LEU A 1037 -68.82 4.26 33.41
N PHE A 1038 -69.56 3.66 34.33
CA PHE A 1038 -70.93 4.03 34.63
C PHE A 1038 -70.97 4.67 36.00
N GLU A 1039 -71.59 5.84 36.08
CA GLU A 1039 -71.91 6.39 37.39
C GLU A 1039 -73.12 5.65 37.99
N PRO A 1040 -73.25 5.63 39.33
CA PRO A 1040 -74.46 5.12 39.95
C PRO A 1040 -75.69 5.89 39.46
N TYR A 1041 -76.84 5.23 39.34
CA TYR A 1041 -78.12 5.86 39.00
C TYR A 1041 -79.25 5.48 39.95
N PHE A 1042 -80.15 6.42 40.19
CA PHE A 1042 -81.42 6.18 40.92
C PHE A 1042 -82.54 5.91 39.92
N THR A 1043 -83.45 4.98 40.25
CA THR A 1043 -84.63 4.68 39.42
C THR A 1043 -85.66 5.82 39.41
N ASP A 1044 -85.75 6.54 40.52
CA ASP A 1044 -86.63 7.69 40.72
C ASP A 1044 -85.82 8.99 40.66
N PHE A 1045 -86.41 10.06 40.11
CA PHE A 1045 -85.76 11.37 40.06
C PHE A 1045 -85.97 12.21 41.33
N VAL A 1046 -86.97 11.85 42.14
CA VAL A 1046 -87.29 12.47 43.43
C VAL A 1046 -88.08 11.49 44.29
N LEU A 1047 -87.86 11.47 45.61
CA LEU A 1047 -88.55 10.58 46.54
C LEU A 1047 -89.31 11.36 47.62
N ARG A 1048 -90.39 10.77 48.15
CA ARG A 1048 -91.17 11.31 49.27
C ARG A 1048 -91.18 10.36 50.47
N GLY A 1049 -90.71 10.85 51.62
CA GLY A 1049 -90.75 10.16 52.91
C GLY A 1049 -91.75 10.80 53.87
N PHE A 1050 -92.14 10.05 54.90
CA PHE A 1050 -93.02 10.51 55.97
C PHE A 1050 -92.43 10.14 57.32
N VAL A 1051 -92.50 11.05 58.28
CA VAL A 1051 -92.05 10.81 59.66
C VAL A 1051 -92.92 11.60 60.62
N LYS A 1052 -93.34 10.99 61.73
CA LYS A 1052 -94.10 11.70 62.77
C LYS A 1052 -93.17 12.59 63.59
N GLU A 1053 -93.60 13.77 63.98
CA GLU A 1053 -92.74 14.70 64.72
C GLU A 1053 -92.26 14.15 66.08
N ASN A 1054 -93.11 13.37 66.75
CA ASN A 1054 -92.78 12.74 68.03
C ASN A 1054 -91.91 11.47 67.91
N SER A 1055 -91.36 11.20 66.72
CA SER A 1055 -90.48 10.05 66.49
C SER A 1055 -89.20 10.16 67.30
N ARG A 1056 -88.77 9.05 67.90
CA ARG A 1056 -87.51 9.01 68.68
C ARG A 1056 -86.31 9.23 67.75
N LEU A 1057 -85.20 9.70 68.32
CA LEU A 1057 -83.92 9.73 67.60
C LEU A 1057 -83.52 8.31 67.17
N GLY A 1058 -82.99 8.17 65.97
CA GLY A 1058 -82.65 6.90 65.33
C GLY A 1058 -83.83 6.21 64.64
N THR A 1059 -84.99 6.87 64.52
CA THR A 1059 -86.14 6.28 63.81
C THR A 1059 -85.85 6.25 62.31
N SER A 1060 -85.98 5.07 61.69
CA SER A 1060 -85.88 4.89 60.25
C SER A 1060 -87.03 5.58 59.52
N VAL A 1061 -86.71 6.42 58.54
CA VAL A 1061 -87.68 7.19 57.75
C VAL A 1061 -87.96 6.49 56.42
N MET A 1062 -86.92 6.26 55.63
CA MET A 1062 -87.00 5.57 54.34
C MET A 1062 -85.61 5.09 53.89
N GLN A 1063 -85.56 4.20 52.91
CA GLN A 1063 -84.31 3.72 52.30
C GLN A 1063 -84.25 4.20 50.85
N VAL A 1064 -83.09 4.70 50.44
CA VAL A 1064 -82.78 5.05 49.04
C VAL A 1064 -81.81 4.02 48.48
N SER A 1065 -81.95 3.69 47.20
CA SER A 1065 -81.10 2.72 46.52
C SER A 1065 -80.76 3.24 45.13
N ALA A 1066 -79.47 3.31 44.83
CA ALA A 1066 -78.92 3.47 43.50
C ALA A 1066 -78.37 2.12 43.01
N GLN A 1067 -78.25 1.99 41.69
CA GLN A 1067 -77.64 0.86 41.00
C GLN A 1067 -76.46 1.37 40.19
N ASP A 1068 -75.49 0.50 39.96
CA ASP A 1068 -74.33 0.78 39.14
C ASP A 1068 -74.14 -0.40 38.19
N ASP A 1069 -73.88 -0.10 36.91
CA ASP A 1069 -73.77 -1.11 35.87
C ASP A 1069 -72.32 -1.65 35.74
N ASP A 1070 -71.36 -1.05 36.45
CA ASP A 1070 -69.97 -1.52 36.52
C ASP A 1070 -69.82 -2.81 37.35
N LYS A 1071 -68.75 -3.55 37.08
CA LYS A 1071 -68.45 -4.82 37.75
C LYS A 1071 -67.43 -4.63 38.87
N GLY A 1072 -67.38 -5.61 39.78
CA GLY A 1072 -66.31 -5.69 40.75
C GLY A 1072 -66.36 -4.57 41.79
N ARG A 1073 -65.23 -3.91 42.01
CA ARG A 1073 -65.11 -2.82 42.99
C ARG A 1073 -65.81 -1.55 42.52
N ASP A 1074 -65.81 -1.32 41.22
CA ASP A 1074 -66.27 -0.07 40.61
C ASP A 1074 -67.79 0.04 40.72
N GLY A 1075 -68.56 -1.03 40.51
CA GLY A 1075 -70.02 -1.02 40.74
C GLY A 1075 -70.52 -0.97 42.20
N VAL A 1076 -69.67 -0.75 43.21
CA VAL A 1076 -70.07 -0.76 44.63
C VAL A 1076 -70.40 0.65 45.13
N VAL A 1077 -71.68 0.91 45.40
CA VAL A 1077 -72.20 2.24 45.78
C VAL A 1077 -72.15 2.52 47.29
N ARG A 1078 -71.89 3.78 47.66
CA ARG A 1078 -71.99 4.37 49.01
C ARG A 1078 -72.89 5.59 49.02
N TYR A 1079 -73.61 5.84 50.12
CA TYR A 1079 -74.60 6.92 50.23
C TYR A 1079 -74.21 8.02 51.22
N THR A 1080 -74.45 9.29 50.87
CA THR A 1080 -74.23 10.43 51.78
C THR A 1080 -75.29 11.53 51.60
N ILE A 1081 -75.63 12.26 52.66
CA ILE A 1081 -76.46 13.48 52.55
C ILE A 1081 -75.51 14.69 52.48
N LYS A 1082 -75.56 15.45 51.39
CA LYS A 1082 -74.66 16.61 51.16
C LYS A 1082 -75.31 17.96 51.41
N SER A 1083 -76.59 18.12 51.09
CA SER A 1083 -77.31 19.40 51.18
C SER A 1083 -78.81 19.20 51.47
N GLY A 1084 -79.52 20.31 51.74
CA GLY A 1084 -80.96 20.32 52.03
C GLY A 1084 -81.32 20.92 53.39
N SER A 1085 -82.60 21.28 53.57
CA SER A 1085 -83.10 21.87 54.82
C SER A 1085 -83.12 20.87 56.00
N GLY A 1086 -83.04 19.57 55.72
CA GLY A 1086 -83.01 18.52 56.75
C GLY A 1086 -81.60 18.16 57.26
N LEU A 1087 -80.55 18.87 56.85
CA LEU A 1087 -79.19 18.65 57.35
C LEU A 1087 -79.14 18.81 58.89
N GLY A 1088 -78.53 17.84 59.57
CA GLY A 1088 -78.43 17.79 61.04
C GLY A 1088 -79.70 17.31 61.75
N ARG A 1089 -80.83 17.16 61.04
CA ARG A 1089 -82.06 16.51 61.53
C ARG A 1089 -82.19 15.07 61.08
N PHE A 1090 -81.61 14.74 59.93
CA PHE A 1090 -81.55 13.40 59.36
C PHE A 1090 -80.10 13.00 59.06
N SER A 1091 -79.83 11.69 59.09
CA SER A 1091 -78.59 11.07 58.64
C SER A 1091 -78.89 9.83 57.80
N ILE A 1092 -77.90 9.31 57.08
CA ILE A 1092 -78.03 8.17 56.19
C ILE A 1092 -76.95 7.13 56.50
N ASP A 1093 -77.31 5.85 56.43
CA ASP A 1093 -76.35 4.75 56.46
C ASP A 1093 -75.58 4.66 55.13
N GLU A 1094 -74.24 4.65 55.21
CA GLU A 1094 -73.36 4.74 54.03
C GLU A 1094 -73.44 3.51 53.12
N GLU A 1095 -73.73 2.32 53.65
CA GLU A 1095 -73.76 1.09 52.85
C GLU A 1095 -75.19 0.71 52.42
N THR A 1096 -76.19 0.92 53.29
CA THR A 1096 -77.57 0.50 53.01
C THR A 1096 -78.45 1.60 52.44
N GLY A 1097 -78.06 2.88 52.52
CA GLY A 1097 -78.88 4.01 52.09
C GLY A 1097 -80.10 4.29 52.97
N LEU A 1098 -80.09 3.83 54.23
CA LEU A 1098 -81.21 4.02 55.16
C LEU A 1098 -81.15 5.41 55.81
N ILE A 1099 -82.16 6.25 55.57
CA ILE A 1099 -82.31 7.57 56.19
C ILE A 1099 -83.01 7.44 57.55
N TYR A 1100 -82.45 8.03 58.59
CA TYR A 1100 -82.99 8.01 59.95
C TYR A 1100 -82.87 9.37 60.65
N THR A 1101 -83.70 9.59 61.67
CA THR A 1101 -83.73 10.85 62.45
C THR A 1101 -82.53 10.97 63.38
N THR A 1102 -81.88 12.13 63.41
CA THR A 1102 -80.78 12.46 64.34
C THR A 1102 -81.04 13.71 65.18
N GLY A 1103 -81.99 14.55 64.76
CA GLY A 1103 -82.50 15.68 65.53
C GLY A 1103 -83.98 15.53 65.86
N THR A 1104 -84.46 16.35 66.80
CA THR A 1104 -85.90 16.47 67.09
C THR A 1104 -86.62 17.14 65.92
N LEU A 1105 -87.86 16.73 65.67
CA LEU A 1105 -88.74 17.26 64.63
C LEU A 1105 -89.95 17.94 65.30
N ASP A 1106 -90.47 18.98 64.66
CA ASP A 1106 -91.60 19.80 65.16
C ASP A 1106 -92.34 20.35 63.93
N CYS A 1107 -93.57 19.91 63.72
CA CYS A 1107 -94.36 20.17 62.53
C CYS A 1107 -94.77 21.64 62.44
N GLU A 1108 -95.07 22.27 63.57
CA GLU A 1108 -95.50 23.66 63.69
C GLU A 1108 -94.38 24.64 63.36
N THR A 1109 -93.13 24.28 63.69
CA THR A 1109 -91.95 25.06 63.26
C THR A 1109 -91.63 24.79 61.79
N GLN A 1110 -91.61 23.53 61.37
CA GLN A 1110 -91.26 23.15 60.00
C GLN A 1110 -91.88 21.79 59.62
N ASP A 1111 -92.94 21.85 58.81
CA ASP A 1111 -93.73 20.68 58.43
C ASP A 1111 -93.09 19.78 57.37
N SER A 1112 -91.94 20.17 56.81
CA SER A 1112 -91.26 19.43 55.75
C SER A 1112 -89.78 19.77 55.58
N TYR A 1113 -89.02 18.79 55.08
CA TYR A 1113 -87.59 18.91 54.84
C TYR A 1113 -87.21 18.38 53.46
N TRP A 1114 -86.29 19.08 52.80
CA TRP A 1114 -85.61 18.57 51.62
C TRP A 1114 -84.24 18.03 52.01
N LEU A 1115 -83.86 16.87 51.48
CA LEU A 1115 -82.52 16.29 51.53
C LEU A 1115 -82.03 16.07 50.10
N THR A 1116 -80.75 16.32 49.85
CA THR A 1116 -80.09 15.91 48.61
C THR A 1116 -79.07 14.83 48.94
N VAL A 1117 -79.38 13.61 48.51
CA VAL A 1117 -78.61 12.40 48.78
C VAL A 1117 -77.73 12.10 47.58
N TYR A 1118 -76.46 11.80 47.81
CA TYR A 1118 -75.50 11.35 46.82
C TYR A 1118 -75.28 9.85 46.93
N ALA A 1119 -75.22 9.18 45.79
CA ALA A 1119 -74.69 7.84 45.60
C ALA A 1119 -73.33 7.96 44.91
N THR A 1120 -72.27 7.38 45.48
CA THR A 1120 -70.90 7.44 44.98
C THR A 1120 -70.33 6.03 44.92
N ASP A 1121 -69.74 5.66 43.80
CA ASP A 1121 -69.14 4.35 43.62
C ASP A 1121 -67.79 4.19 44.36
N ARG A 1122 -67.09 3.06 44.16
CA ARG A 1122 -65.77 2.79 44.77
C ARG A 1122 -64.64 2.71 43.75
N GLY A 1123 -64.82 3.29 42.57
CA GLY A 1123 -63.81 3.41 41.54
C GLY A 1123 -62.55 4.14 42.01
N VAL A 1124 -61.43 3.92 41.31
CA VAL A 1124 -60.18 4.66 41.56
C VAL A 1124 -60.41 6.17 41.34
N VAL A 1125 -61.15 6.51 40.29
CA VAL A 1125 -61.77 7.83 40.09
C VAL A 1125 -63.28 7.69 40.32
N PRO A 1126 -63.79 8.05 41.51
CA PRO A 1126 -65.17 7.74 41.85
C PRO A 1126 -66.15 8.66 41.12
N LEU A 1127 -67.20 8.09 40.53
CA LEU A 1127 -68.33 8.81 39.95
C LEU A 1127 -69.49 8.89 40.96
N SER A 1128 -70.36 9.88 40.78
CA SER A 1128 -71.46 10.11 41.71
C SER A 1128 -72.69 10.73 41.08
N THR A 1129 -73.85 10.36 41.61
CA THR A 1129 -75.14 10.93 41.24
C THR A 1129 -75.89 11.42 42.48
N SER A 1130 -76.88 12.29 42.30
CA SER A 1130 -77.69 12.81 43.40
C SER A 1130 -79.20 12.65 43.15
N ILE A 1131 -79.95 12.55 44.25
CA ILE A 1131 -81.42 12.53 44.27
C ILE A 1131 -81.94 13.46 45.36
N ASP A 1132 -83.02 14.17 45.07
CA ASP A 1132 -83.75 14.96 46.06
C ASP A 1132 -84.82 14.12 46.77
N VAL A 1133 -84.87 14.24 48.09
CA VAL A 1133 -85.81 13.52 48.96
C VAL A 1133 -86.61 14.54 49.76
N PHE A 1134 -87.93 14.53 49.60
CA PHE A 1134 -88.86 15.36 50.35
C PHE A 1134 -89.43 14.57 51.53
N ILE A 1135 -89.08 14.96 52.76
CA ILE A 1135 -89.60 14.36 53.99
C ILE A 1135 -90.74 15.24 54.49
N GLN A 1136 -91.94 14.68 54.51
CA GLN A 1136 -93.10 15.29 55.17
C GLN A 1136 -93.08 14.93 56.66
N VAL A 1137 -93.15 15.93 57.52
CA VAL A 1137 -93.42 15.72 58.94
C VAL A 1137 -94.93 15.58 59.12
N GLU A 1138 -95.35 14.50 59.75
CA GLU A 1138 -96.75 14.27 60.13
C GLU A 1138 -97.01 14.88 61.51
N ASP A 1139 -97.97 15.81 61.56
CA ASP A 1139 -98.51 16.44 62.77
C ASP A 1139 -99.08 15.39 63.74
N VAL A 1140 -98.73 15.52 65.01
CA VAL A 1140 -99.24 14.81 66.17
C VAL A 1140 -99.73 15.84 67.17
N ASN A 1141 -101.03 15.81 67.47
CA ASN A 1141 -101.64 16.75 68.42
C ASN A 1141 -100.93 16.77 69.79
N ASP A 1142 -100.05 17.74 69.99
CA ASP A 1142 -99.23 17.91 71.17
C ASP A 1142 -99.19 19.38 71.66
N ASN A 1143 -99.81 20.30 70.92
CA ASN A 1143 -100.10 21.65 71.40
C ASN A 1143 -101.51 21.73 72.02
N ALA A 1144 -101.63 22.54 73.07
CA ALA A 1144 -102.92 22.83 73.66
C ALA A 1144 -103.59 24.02 72.93
N PRO A 1145 -104.93 24.03 72.76
CA PRO A 1145 -105.63 25.18 72.22
C PRO A 1145 -105.36 26.46 73.05
N LEU A 1146 -104.98 27.54 72.36
CA LEU A 1146 -104.68 28.84 72.95
C LEU A 1146 -105.87 29.79 72.75
N THR A 1147 -106.37 30.40 73.83
CA THR A 1147 -107.37 31.45 73.74
C THR A 1147 -106.75 32.77 73.25
N SER A 1148 -107.53 33.61 72.57
CA SER A 1148 -107.05 34.90 72.05
C SER A 1148 -106.46 35.80 73.14
N ASP A 1149 -107.01 35.72 74.35
CA ASP A 1149 -106.56 36.45 75.53
C ASP A 1149 -106.45 35.51 76.74
N PRO A 1150 -105.50 35.75 77.66
CA PRO A 1150 -105.29 34.90 78.84
C PRO A 1150 -106.37 35.09 79.91
N ILE A 1151 -107.01 36.25 79.98
CA ILE A 1151 -108.06 36.58 80.94
C ILE A 1151 -109.09 37.47 80.24
N TYR A 1152 -110.36 37.10 80.34
CA TYR A 1152 -111.46 37.90 79.84
C TYR A 1152 -112.22 38.57 81.00
N HIS A 1153 -112.64 39.82 80.83
CA HIS A 1153 -113.39 40.59 81.83
C HIS A 1153 -114.78 41.01 81.34
N PRO A 1154 -115.74 40.06 81.19
CA PRO A 1154 -117.10 40.42 80.80
C PRO A 1154 -117.88 41.02 81.98
N TYR A 1155 -118.82 41.93 81.70
CA TYR A 1155 -119.79 42.44 82.67
C TYR A 1155 -121.21 42.32 82.11
N ILE A 1156 -122.17 41.95 82.96
CA ILE A 1156 -123.59 41.84 82.59
C ILE A 1156 -124.47 42.50 83.68
N PRO A 1157 -125.44 43.36 83.32
CA PRO A 1157 -126.41 43.91 84.26
C PRO A 1157 -127.30 42.83 84.90
N GLU A 1158 -127.63 42.94 86.19
CA GLU A 1158 -128.39 41.93 86.96
C GLU A 1158 -129.79 41.61 86.41
N ASN A 1159 -130.35 42.53 85.63
CA ASN A 1159 -131.68 42.51 85.03
C ASN A 1159 -131.65 42.21 83.51
N SER A 1160 -130.57 41.60 83.05
CA SER A 1160 -130.42 41.14 81.67
C SER A 1160 -131.38 39.97 81.37
N PRO A 1161 -132.03 39.95 80.19
CA PRO A 1161 -132.87 38.84 79.80
C PRO A 1161 -132.07 37.54 79.65
N LYS A 1162 -132.76 36.40 79.79
CA LYS A 1162 -132.19 35.07 79.57
C LYS A 1162 -131.65 34.95 78.13
N ASP A 1163 -130.51 34.27 77.95
CA ASP A 1163 -129.87 33.98 76.65
C ASP A 1163 -129.20 35.19 75.92
N VAL A 1164 -128.83 36.25 76.64
CA VAL A 1164 -128.01 37.36 76.09
C VAL A 1164 -126.53 36.98 76.04
N SER A 1165 -125.88 37.17 74.89
CA SER A 1165 -124.43 36.93 74.75
C SER A 1165 -123.60 37.81 75.70
N VAL A 1166 -122.81 37.18 76.56
CA VAL A 1166 -121.93 37.77 77.58
C VAL A 1166 -120.53 37.98 77.00
N ILE A 1167 -120.01 36.95 76.35
CA ILE A 1167 -118.69 36.96 75.72
C ILE A 1167 -118.57 35.79 74.73
N GLN A 1168 -117.76 35.96 73.69
CA GLN A 1168 -117.34 34.86 72.83
C GLN A 1168 -115.84 34.61 73.01
N ILE A 1169 -115.49 33.42 73.49
CA ILE A 1169 -114.10 32.97 73.60
C ILE A 1169 -113.69 32.41 72.25
N GLN A 1170 -112.66 33.00 71.65
CA GLN A 1170 -112.00 32.44 70.48
C GLN A 1170 -110.72 31.74 70.93
N ALA A 1171 -110.54 30.50 70.49
CA ALA A 1171 -109.30 29.76 70.65
C ALA A 1171 -108.81 29.28 69.30
N GLU A 1172 -107.50 29.20 69.14
CA GLU A 1172 -106.81 28.60 68.00
C GLU A 1172 -105.93 27.47 68.53
N ASP A 1173 -105.90 26.36 67.81
CA ASP A 1173 -105.03 25.23 68.10
C ASP A 1173 -103.92 25.24 67.03
N PRO A 1174 -102.64 25.40 67.43
CA PRO A 1174 -101.52 25.44 66.50
C PRO A 1174 -101.35 24.17 65.65
N ASP A 1175 -101.86 23.02 66.11
CA ASP A 1175 -101.73 21.75 65.40
C ASP A 1175 -102.46 21.80 64.04
N ALA A 1176 -101.77 21.45 62.95
CA ALA A 1176 -102.28 21.54 61.58
C ALA A 1176 -103.56 20.70 61.33
N THR A 1177 -103.84 19.71 62.17
CA THR A 1177 -105.05 18.89 62.17
C THR A 1177 -106.29 19.56 62.80
N ALA A 1178 -106.14 20.74 63.39
CA ALA A 1178 -107.22 21.53 63.96
C ALA A 1178 -107.95 22.38 62.90
N VAL A 1179 -108.88 21.76 62.18
CA VAL A 1179 -109.94 22.54 61.53
C VAL A 1179 -110.74 23.21 62.65
N ASN A 1180 -111.00 24.53 62.57
CA ASN A 1180 -111.77 25.34 63.55
C ASN A 1180 -113.10 24.70 64.04
N SER A 1181 -113.60 23.66 63.38
CA SER A 1181 -114.78 22.87 63.75
C SER A 1181 -114.58 21.84 64.87
N ARG A 1182 -113.36 21.66 65.43
CA ARG A 1182 -113.07 20.63 66.46
C ARG A 1182 -112.83 21.15 67.87
N LEU A 1183 -112.77 22.47 68.09
CA LEU A 1183 -112.59 23.03 69.43
C LEU A 1183 -113.87 22.92 70.27
N THR A 1184 -113.75 22.50 71.53
CA THR A 1184 -114.87 22.45 72.47
C THR A 1184 -114.69 23.31 73.70
N TYR A 1185 -115.67 24.17 73.98
CA TYR A 1185 -115.65 25.12 75.10
C TYR A 1185 -116.51 24.62 76.28
N ARG A 1186 -116.02 24.77 77.52
CA ARG A 1186 -116.77 24.42 78.75
C ARG A 1186 -116.34 25.30 79.92
N ILE A 1187 -117.30 25.72 80.75
CA ILE A 1187 -117.03 26.37 82.04
C ILE A 1187 -116.72 25.29 83.08
N THR A 1188 -115.52 25.30 83.67
CA THR A 1188 -115.05 24.26 84.60
C THR A 1188 -115.19 24.63 86.08
N ALA A 1189 -115.21 25.93 86.41
CA ALA A 1189 -115.32 26.44 87.79
C ALA A 1189 -115.98 27.83 87.82
N GLY A 1190 -116.30 28.34 89.02
CA GLY A 1190 -116.79 29.71 89.21
C GLY A 1190 -118.28 29.96 88.92
N ASN A 1191 -119.03 28.93 88.51
CA ASN A 1191 -120.46 29.01 88.19
C ASN A 1191 -121.32 28.03 89.03
N PRO A 1192 -121.30 28.10 90.37
CA PRO A 1192 -121.93 27.10 91.25
C PRO A 1192 -123.47 27.08 91.18
N GLN A 1193 -124.09 28.16 90.68
CA GLN A 1193 -125.55 28.29 90.54
C GLN A 1193 -126.03 28.10 89.10
N ASN A 1194 -125.15 27.73 88.15
CA ASN A 1194 -125.42 27.59 86.72
C ASN A 1194 -126.09 28.84 86.10
N PHE A 1195 -125.65 30.03 86.52
CA PHE A 1195 -126.13 31.31 85.98
C PHE A 1195 -125.57 31.66 84.60
N PHE A 1196 -124.67 30.84 84.06
CA PHE A 1196 -124.08 31.03 82.74
C PHE A 1196 -123.95 29.69 82.03
N ALA A 1197 -124.19 29.67 80.72
CA ALA A 1197 -123.87 28.58 79.81
C ALA A 1197 -122.81 29.04 78.79
N ILE A 1198 -122.13 28.09 78.16
CA ILE A 1198 -121.23 28.35 77.02
C ILE A 1198 -121.52 27.36 75.90
N GLY A 1199 -121.59 27.85 74.67
CA GLY A 1199 -121.80 27.07 73.47
C GLY A 1199 -120.60 26.17 73.20
N GLN A 1200 -120.83 24.87 73.20
CA GLN A 1200 -119.77 23.88 73.14
C GLN A 1200 -118.89 24.01 71.89
N SER A 1201 -119.43 24.44 70.74
CA SER A 1201 -118.68 24.61 69.48
C SER A 1201 -118.44 26.06 69.07
N THR A 1202 -119.12 27.03 69.69
CA THR A 1202 -119.07 28.45 69.29
C THR A 1202 -118.25 29.32 70.24
N GLY A 1203 -117.99 28.84 71.45
CA GLY A 1203 -117.30 29.61 72.50
C GLY A 1203 -118.09 30.79 73.06
N GLU A 1204 -119.34 30.97 72.61
CA GLU A 1204 -120.23 32.04 73.05
C GLU A 1204 -120.87 31.69 74.39
N SER A 1205 -120.81 32.59 75.37
CA SER A 1205 -121.39 32.41 76.70
C SER A 1205 -122.57 33.34 76.92
N TRP A 1206 -123.60 32.88 77.64
CA TRP A 1206 -124.84 33.62 77.94
C TRP A 1206 -125.39 33.25 79.33
N PRO A 1207 -126.21 34.10 80.00
CA PRO A 1207 -126.78 33.79 81.30
C PRO A 1207 -127.96 32.82 81.24
#